data_AF-A0AAU5LSC3-F1
#
_entry.id   AF-A0AAU5LSC3-F1
#
_cell.length_a   1.000
_cell.length_b   1.000
_cell.length_c   1.000
_cell.angle_alpha   90.00
_cell.angle_beta   90.00
_cell.angle_gamma   90.00
#
_symmetry.space_group_name_H-M   'P 1'
#
loop_
_entity.id
_entity.type
_entity.pdbx_description
1 polymer ?
#
loop_
_entity_poly.entity_id
_entity_poly.type
_entity_poly.pdbx_seq_one_letter_code
_entity_poly.pdbx_strand_id
1 'polypeptide(L)'
;MHIVTAGLAIVAAVSVLTGMTSPPSQSTETTDVADAAEEGPSLWYDEPARDWESEALPIGNGALGAMVFGDPSTEHLQLNEKTLWTGGPGAKQGYDFGNWRTPRPTALQDIRRMIDQNLKVLPDKATEMLAQPEIGFGDYQPLLDLKLAMDSAPAATGYRRHLDIKNSLAGVRYDAGGVRYTREYFASAPGNVLVARLSASEPGKIGFTTTLTGEANRTRTVTAINGRIRVHGSLLDNGMRYETQAQVLNTGGTRTDNSDGSVTVSGADSVVLVMSAGTDYADTYPAYRAGDPGPGVTSRVDAASRMSYDGLRARHIADCRRLFDRVALNLGQIVPTVPTDDLLGRYRDGTASPEERKALEVLFYQYGRYLLIASSRDTSPLPANLQGVWNKSTTPPWRSDYHTNINLQMNYWLAESTNLSETTAPLFDFVDALVPPGRVTAKEMFGADGWVVHSQTNPFGFTGVIGYPLAFWMPDAGAWLAQHYWEHYQFTQDKTFLKERAYPLMKELAAFWLDELQVDPRDGKLVVSPSFSPEHGDYSAGAAMPQQIVWDLFTNLKEAAPVVGETSAYRAQIASVLDRLDPGMRIGSWGQLQEWKEDWDDPTDQHRHTSQLFGLHPGRQLIPSKSPDLAAAAAMTLKGRGDGGTGWSKAWKINFWARLLDGNHSHKMLSELLKTSTLKNLWDTHPPFQIDGNFGATAGMTEMLLQSHAGSIDVLPALPDAWADKGSYDGLRARGAYTVGATWQDAAATEIRLRSDKGGTVSLRNQIFQGPFTVTDDQGRRVEVRRTGADKVSFGTSAGRAYTVRAQARIDLTAPAAVSFKPVEVKASISGSIPAGDLTLDVPTGWKVSPTSVRTPAVKPGQPYEAVFTVTPTLASGEGDFSLVARLKTSDYQLSARAGTGLWRVNLARGKTATQSTTAHNAPASRAVDGNSSGSWGDNSVTHTPEPSNQAWWQVDLGKAEGLSQIAVWNRTDCCSDRLSNYWIIASENPITADSLEAARTAPGVTALRQTATAGSPTLIDLPLTARHIRIQLESPTAPLSLAEVKLHPTNG
;
A
#
# COMPACT_ATOMS: atom_id res chain seq x y z
N MET A 1 30.11 -31.62 38.21
CA MET A 1 30.45 -32.71 39.15
C MET A 1 30.23 -32.18 40.57
N HIS A 2 29.72 -32.99 41.52
CA HIS A 2 29.16 -32.60 42.85
C HIS A 2 27.76 -31.90 42.76
N ILE A 3 26.59 -32.55 42.68
CA ILE A 3 25.92 -33.63 43.47
C ILE A 3 25.49 -33.21 44.91
N VAL A 4 24.15 -33.09 45.09
CA VAL A 4 23.31 -33.42 46.28
C VAL A 4 23.36 -32.45 47.49
N THR A 5 22.26 -32.06 48.19
CA THR A 5 21.13 -32.86 48.73
C THR A 5 19.80 -32.07 48.86
N ALA A 6 18.67 -32.78 48.97
CA ALA A 6 17.33 -32.25 49.30
C ALA A 6 16.91 -32.53 50.77
N GLY A 7 15.83 -31.92 51.25
CA GLY A 7 15.22 -32.21 52.57
C GLY A 7 13.86 -31.53 52.78
N LEU A 8 12.88 -32.24 53.37
CA LEU A 8 11.45 -31.87 53.39
C LEU A 8 10.86 -31.73 54.81
N ALA A 9 10.13 -30.64 55.05
CA ALA A 9 8.79 -30.52 55.70
C ALA A 9 8.46 -30.93 57.18
N ILE A 10 7.30 -30.39 57.63
CA ILE A 10 6.41 -30.76 58.78
C ILE A 10 6.87 -30.25 60.18
N VAL A 11 6.16 -29.49 61.06
CA VAL A 11 4.77 -28.99 61.34
C VAL A 11 4.28 -29.46 62.73
N ALA A 12 3.91 -28.51 63.62
CA ALA A 12 2.97 -28.57 64.78
C ALA A 12 3.20 -27.33 65.69
N ALA A 13 2.28 -26.74 66.47
CA ALA A 13 0.85 -26.92 66.79
C ALA A 13 0.20 -25.51 66.98
N VAL A 14 -1.02 -25.16 66.54
CA VAL A 14 -2.40 -25.55 66.98
C VAL A 14 -2.80 -25.08 68.40
N SER A 15 -3.59 -23.99 68.47
CA SER A 15 -4.66 -23.62 69.44
C SER A 15 -4.84 -22.08 69.51
N VAL A 16 -6.02 -21.44 69.72
CA VAL A 16 -7.45 -21.86 69.61
C VAL A 16 -8.35 -20.60 69.38
N LEU A 17 -9.66 -20.80 69.21
CA LEU A 17 -10.80 -19.86 69.06
C LEU A 17 -10.94 -18.76 70.17
N THR A 18 -11.72 -17.66 70.08
CA THR A 18 -12.73 -17.15 69.13
C THR A 18 -12.98 -15.65 69.35
N GLY A 19 -13.46 -14.90 68.34
CA GLY A 19 -14.03 -13.56 68.53
C GLY A 19 -14.45 -12.89 67.21
N MET A 20 -15.75 -12.74 66.96
CA MET A 20 -16.27 -12.19 65.70
C MET A 20 -16.33 -10.66 65.69
N THR A 21 -15.73 -10.03 64.69
CA THR A 21 -16.21 -8.76 64.10
C THR A 21 -15.86 -8.72 62.62
N SER A 22 -16.86 -8.52 61.76
CA SER A 22 -16.69 -8.43 60.30
C SER A 22 -16.09 -7.07 59.90
N PRO A 23 -15.01 -7.02 59.10
CA PRO A 23 -14.70 -5.85 58.28
C PRO A 23 -15.64 -5.82 57.05
N PRO A 24 -15.85 -4.65 56.42
CA PRO A 24 -16.78 -4.52 55.31
C PRO A 24 -16.28 -5.26 54.06
N SER A 25 -17.23 -5.76 53.27
CA SER A 25 -16.97 -6.23 51.91
C SER A 25 -16.40 -5.08 51.06
N GLN A 26 -15.10 -5.11 50.81
CA GLN A 26 -14.56 -4.41 49.64
C GLN A 26 -15.14 -5.10 48.41
N SER A 27 -16.05 -4.41 47.74
CA SER A 27 -16.43 -4.71 46.37
C SER A 27 -15.15 -4.82 45.55
N THR A 28 -14.89 -5.99 45.00
CA THR A 28 -13.95 -6.12 43.89
C THR A 28 -14.51 -5.31 42.73
N GLU A 29 -14.07 -4.07 42.62
CA GLU A 29 -14.25 -3.30 41.39
C GLU A 29 -13.54 -4.08 40.28
N THR A 30 -14.36 -4.79 39.50
CA THR A 30 -13.99 -5.28 38.19
C THR A 30 -13.64 -4.05 37.36
N THR A 31 -12.35 -3.70 37.29
CA THR A 31 -11.87 -2.68 36.36
C THR A 31 -12.27 -3.10 34.96
N ASP A 32 -13.18 -2.34 34.36
CA ASP A 32 -13.78 -2.67 33.07
C ASP A 32 -12.72 -2.82 32.00
N VAL A 33 -12.63 -4.02 31.42
CA VAL A 33 -11.80 -4.32 30.24
C VAL A 33 -12.51 -3.82 28.94
N ALA A 34 -13.52 -2.95 29.07
CA ALA A 34 -14.48 -2.63 28.03
C ALA A 34 -14.12 -1.43 27.13
N ASP A 35 -13.27 -0.51 27.62
CA ASP A 35 -12.89 0.73 26.91
C ASP A 35 -11.47 0.73 26.33
N ALA A 36 -10.77 -0.40 26.36
CA ALA A 36 -9.42 -0.54 25.77
C ALA A 36 -9.36 -0.37 24.23
N ALA A 37 -10.49 -0.08 23.58
CA ALA A 37 -10.62 0.22 22.16
C ALA A 37 -10.46 1.72 21.82
N GLU A 38 -10.14 2.60 22.78
CA GLU A 38 -10.13 4.06 22.55
C GLU A 38 -8.75 4.71 22.31
N GLU A 39 -7.62 4.01 22.47
CA GLU A 39 -6.26 4.61 22.36
C GLU A 39 -5.35 4.03 21.24
N GLY A 40 -5.86 3.12 20.40
CA GLY A 40 -5.07 2.43 19.37
C GLY A 40 -5.54 2.69 17.93
N PRO A 41 -4.67 2.59 16.91
CA PRO A 41 -5.12 2.54 15.52
C PRO A 41 -5.93 1.26 15.31
N SER A 42 -7.20 1.40 14.89
CA SER A 42 -8.09 0.28 14.63
C SER A 42 -8.99 0.52 13.44
N LEU A 43 -9.24 -0.51 12.65
CA LEU A 43 -10.39 -0.54 11.73
C LEU A 43 -11.63 -0.93 12.55
N TRP A 44 -12.77 -0.26 12.38
CA TRP A 44 -14.00 -0.61 13.09
C TRP A 44 -15.27 -0.25 12.30
N TYR A 45 -16.34 -1.01 12.58
CA TYR A 45 -17.62 -1.00 11.87
C TYR A 45 -18.76 -1.33 12.85
N ASP A 46 -19.96 -0.79 12.58
CA ASP A 46 -21.19 -0.98 13.35
C ASP A 46 -22.18 -1.99 12.72
N GLU A 47 -21.80 -2.62 11.60
CA GLU A 47 -22.51 -3.75 10.98
C GLU A 47 -21.60 -5.00 10.79
N PRO A 48 -22.15 -6.24 10.82
CA PRO A 48 -21.43 -7.45 10.45
C PRO A 48 -21.03 -7.46 8.97
N ALA A 49 -19.89 -8.07 8.64
CA ALA A 49 -19.49 -8.23 7.24
C ALA A 49 -20.47 -9.13 6.47
N ARG A 50 -20.80 -8.73 5.23
CA ARG A 50 -21.60 -9.50 4.28
C ARG A 50 -20.79 -9.94 3.06
N ASP A 51 -19.75 -9.18 2.69
CA ASP A 51 -18.74 -9.63 1.73
C ASP A 51 -17.37 -9.94 2.37
N TRP A 52 -16.75 -11.01 1.89
CA TRP A 52 -15.43 -11.46 2.32
C TRP A 52 -14.31 -10.50 1.92
N GLU A 53 -14.39 -9.93 0.72
CA GLU A 53 -13.29 -9.18 0.11
C GLU A 53 -13.27 -7.75 0.63
N SER A 54 -14.44 -7.12 0.68
CA SER A 54 -14.58 -5.73 1.06
C SER A 54 -14.73 -5.52 2.56
N GLU A 55 -15.37 -6.43 3.30
CA GLU A 55 -15.85 -6.12 4.65
C GLU A 55 -15.22 -6.98 5.75
N ALA A 56 -14.93 -8.26 5.52
CA ALA A 56 -14.36 -9.13 6.55
C ALA A 56 -12.95 -8.66 6.98
N LEU A 57 -12.58 -8.94 8.24
CA LEU A 57 -11.34 -8.44 8.85
C LEU A 57 -10.22 -9.50 8.88
N PRO A 58 -9.04 -9.23 8.32
CA PRO A 58 -7.93 -10.18 8.31
C PRO A 58 -7.19 -10.23 9.64
N ILE A 59 -6.99 -11.46 10.13
CA ILE A 59 -5.96 -11.79 11.12
C ILE A 59 -5.01 -12.84 10.55
N GLY A 60 -3.74 -12.81 10.95
CA GLY A 60 -2.76 -13.79 10.50
C GLY A 60 -1.49 -13.78 11.34
N ASN A 61 -0.77 -14.90 11.33
CA ASN A 61 0.49 -15.07 12.07
C ASN A 61 1.69 -15.34 11.15
N GLY A 62 1.55 -15.05 9.86
CA GLY A 62 2.49 -15.38 8.80
C GLY A 62 2.24 -16.72 8.10
N ALA A 63 1.78 -17.75 8.82
CA ALA A 63 1.55 -19.11 8.27
C ALA A 63 0.05 -19.47 8.21
N LEU A 64 -0.71 -19.06 9.21
CA LEU A 64 -2.16 -19.18 9.29
C LEU A 64 -2.80 -17.82 9.06
N GLY A 65 -3.88 -17.79 8.29
CA GLY A 65 -4.75 -16.64 8.09
C GLY A 65 -6.20 -16.96 8.45
N ALA A 66 -6.95 -15.96 8.91
CA ALA A 66 -8.39 -16.04 9.01
C ALA A 66 -9.05 -14.69 8.69
N MET A 67 -10.24 -14.75 8.10
CA MET A 67 -11.10 -13.59 7.84
C MET A 67 -12.32 -13.62 8.76
N VAL A 68 -12.46 -12.61 9.61
CA VAL A 68 -13.51 -12.50 10.63
C VAL A 68 -14.72 -11.73 10.08
N PHE A 69 -15.90 -12.36 10.08
CA PHE A 69 -17.14 -11.74 9.60
C PHE A 69 -17.91 -11.01 10.70
N GLY A 70 -18.05 -11.63 11.88
CA GLY A 70 -18.63 -11.03 13.06
C GLY A 70 -20.16 -11.10 13.19
N ASP A 71 -20.86 -11.97 12.47
CA ASP A 71 -22.33 -12.04 12.54
C ASP A 71 -22.81 -12.56 13.93
N PRO A 72 -23.73 -11.83 14.62
CA PRO A 72 -24.23 -12.23 15.94
C PRO A 72 -24.88 -13.61 16.00
N SER A 73 -25.47 -14.10 14.89
CA SER A 73 -26.24 -15.34 14.82
C SER A 73 -25.40 -16.53 14.39
N THR A 74 -24.48 -16.34 13.44
CA THR A 74 -23.57 -17.37 12.96
C THR A 74 -22.21 -16.77 12.68
N GLU A 75 -21.29 -16.89 13.64
CA GLU A 75 -19.91 -16.45 13.40
C GLU A 75 -19.30 -17.27 12.26
N HIS A 76 -18.51 -16.61 11.42
CA HIS A 76 -17.80 -17.23 10.32
C HIS A 76 -16.36 -16.74 10.32
N LEU A 77 -15.43 -17.67 10.47
CA LEU A 77 -14.02 -17.49 10.19
C LEU A 77 -13.69 -18.31 8.94
N GLN A 78 -13.45 -17.65 7.81
CA GLN A 78 -12.85 -18.30 6.64
C GLN A 78 -11.35 -18.45 6.91
N LEU A 79 -10.78 -19.64 6.70
CA LEU A 79 -9.42 -19.99 7.15
C LEU A 79 -8.47 -20.29 6.00
N ASN A 80 -7.19 -20.00 6.21
CA ASN A 80 -6.09 -20.31 5.30
C ASN A 80 -4.88 -20.90 6.05
N GLU A 81 -4.16 -21.77 5.34
CA GLU A 81 -2.82 -22.27 5.71
C GLU A 81 -1.94 -22.04 4.47
N LYS A 82 -0.82 -21.35 4.67
CA LYS A 82 0.02 -20.75 3.63
C LYS A 82 0.49 -21.72 2.53
N THR A 83 0.69 -22.99 2.89
CA THR A 83 1.28 -24.02 2.05
C THR A 83 0.26 -24.91 1.35
N LEU A 84 -1.04 -24.74 1.61
CA LEU A 84 -2.09 -25.52 0.96
C LEU A 84 -2.28 -25.09 -0.50
N TRP A 85 -1.68 -25.87 -1.40
CA TRP A 85 -1.59 -25.59 -2.83
C TRP A 85 -1.88 -26.83 -3.68
N THR A 86 -2.68 -26.68 -4.74
CA THR A 86 -2.71 -27.64 -5.85
C THR A 86 -1.49 -27.46 -6.75
N GLY A 87 -1.27 -28.35 -7.74
CA GLY A 87 -0.10 -28.30 -8.61
C GLY A 87 1.16 -28.91 -8.02
N GLY A 88 2.29 -28.69 -8.68
CA GLY A 88 3.58 -29.25 -8.30
C GLY A 88 3.71 -30.76 -8.54
N PRO A 89 4.79 -31.39 -8.04
CA PRO A 89 5.00 -32.83 -8.14
C PRO A 89 3.79 -33.63 -7.62
N GLY A 90 3.36 -34.61 -8.41
CA GLY A 90 2.20 -35.44 -8.12
C GLY A 90 0.86 -34.89 -8.63
N ALA A 91 0.81 -33.66 -9.17
CA ALA A 91 -0.40 -33.12 -9.79
C ALA A 91 -0.91 -34.00 -10.94
N LYS A 92 -2.24 -34.06 -11.11
CA LYS A 92 -2.91 -34.94 -12.10
C LYS A 92 -2.48 -34.74 -13.55
N GLN A 93 -2.05 -33.52 -13.90
CA GLN A 93 -1.59 -33.17 -15.24
C GLN A 93 -0.13 -33.59 -15.51
N GLY A 94 0.59 -34.06 -14.47
CA GLY A 94 2.05 -34.03 -14.42
C GLY A 94 2.57 -32.68 -13.91
N TYR A 95 3.89 -32.53 -13.88
CA TYR A 95 4.57 -31.29 -13.54
C TYR A 95 5.95 -31.28 -14.20
N ASP A 96 6.26 -30.22 -14.95
CA ASP A 96 7.50 -30.06 -15.73
C ASP A 96 8.30 -28.80 -15.33
N PHE A 97 7.96 -28.18 -14.19
CA PHE A 97 8.56 -26.92 -13.70
C PHE A 97 8.44 -25.73 -14.69
N GLY A 98 7.65 -25.86 -15.76
CA GLY A 98 7.60 -24.90 -16.86
C GLY A 98 8.70 -25.07 -17.92
N ASN A 99 9.54 -26.11 -17.82
CA ASN A 99 10.65 -26.35 -18.74
C ASN A 99 10.19 -27.02 -20.04
N TRP A 100 10.89 -26.72 -21.14
CA TRP A 100 10.58 -27.27 -22.47
C TRP A 100 10.64 -28.81 -22.51
N ARG A 101 9.46 -29.44 -22.64
CA ARG A 101 9.34 -30.91 -22.79
C ARG A 101 9.94 -31.49 -24.07
N THR A 102 10.23 -30.64 -25.06
CA THR A 102 10.93 -31.01 -26.30
C THR A 102 12.09 -30.03 -26.51
N PRO A 103 13.34 -30.48 -26.74
CA PRO A 103 14.47 -29.60 -26.98
C PRO A 103 14.23 -28.63 -28.14
N ARG A 104 14.52 -27.33 -27.94
CA ARG A 104 14.37 -26.28 -28.95
C ARG A 104 15.72 -25.58 -29.25
N PRO A 105 16.76 -26.31 -29.68
CA PRO A 105 18.16 -25.84 -29.63
C PRO A 105 18.47 -24.58 -30.46
N THR A 106 17.67 -24.24 -31.47
CA THR A 106 17.85 -23.01 -32.27
C THR A 106 16.88 -21.89 -31.89
N ALA A 107 15.86 -22.14 -31.06
CA ALA A 107 14.74 -21.21 -30.90
C ALA A 107 15.17 -19.82 -30.40
N LEU A 108 16.08 -19.75 -29.42
CA LEU A 108 16.67 -18.49 -28.96
C LEU A 108 17.52 -17.80 -30.03
N GLN A 109 18.29 -18.55 -30.80
CA GLN A 109 19.15 -18.02 -31.86
C GLN A 109 18.32 -17.48 -33.04
N ASP A 110 17.20 -18.14 -33.34
CA ASP A 110 16.31 -17.76 -34.43
C ASP A 110 15.47 -16.53 -34.07
N ILE A 111 14.95 -16.43 -32.83
CA ILE A 111 14.24 -15.21 -32.40
C ILE A 111 15.19 -14.03 -32.20
N ARG A 112 16.41 -14.24 -31.69
CA ARG A 112 17.47 -13.21 -31.63
C ARG A 112 17.75 -12.66 -33.03
N ARG A 113 17.96 -13.55 -34.01
CA ARG A 113 18.16 -13.16 -35.42
C ARG A 113 16.97 -12.41 -36.01
N MET A 114 15.74 -12.77 -35.65
CA MET A 114 14.54 -12.02 -36.06
C MET A 114 14.48 -10.63 -35.43
N ILE A 115 14.88 -10.48 -34.17
CA ILE A 115 15.00 -9.17 -33.50
C ILE A 115 16.11 -8.34 -34.16
N ASP A 116 17.29 -8.92 -34.42
CA ASP A 116 18.40 -8.22 -35.07
C ASP A 116 18.06 -7.73 -36.50
N GLN A 117 17.24 -8.49 -37.23
CA GLN A 117 16.81 -8.17 -38.60
C GLN A 117 15.64 -7.19 -38.67
N ASN A 118 14.68 -7.27 -37.74
CA ASN A 118 13.41 -6.54 -37.81
C ASN A 118 13.24 -5.50 -36.68
N LEU A 119 14.26 -5.32 -35.83
CA LEU A 119 14.26 -4.61 -34.54
C LEU A 119 13.33 -5.19 -33.47
N LYS A 120 12.25 -5.89 -33.86
CA LYS A 120 11.22 -6.42 -32.98
C LYS A 120 10.52 -7.69 -33.48
N VAL A 121 9.85 -8.38 -32.57
CA VAL A 121 9.05 -9.60 -32.81
C VAL A 121 7.72 -9.48 -32.06
N LEU A 122 6.60 -9.75 -32.75
CA LEU A 122 5.26 -9.70 -32.16
C LEU A 122 5.09 -10.74 -31.02
N PRO A 123 4.34 -10.44 -29.95
CA PRO A 123 4.15 -11.35 -28.82
C PRO A 123 3.66 -12.75 -29.17
N ASP A 124 2.72 -12.89 -30.12
CA ASP A 124 2.23 -14.20 -30.57
C ASP A 124 3.34 -15.05 -31.19
N LYS A 125 4.27 -14.43 -31.93
CA LYS A 125 5.40 -15.14 -32.53
C LYS A 125 6.45 -15.54 -31.50
N ALA A 126 6.73 -14.67 -30.53
CA ALA A 126 7.57 -15.03 -29.40
C ALA A 126 6.97 -16.21 -28.61
N THR A 127 5.65 -16.22 -28.41
CA THR A 127 4.91 -17.30 -27.74
C THR A 127 4.99 -18.61 -28.51
N GLU A 128 4.74 -18.60 -29.81
CA GLU A 128 4.86 -19.77 -30.70
C GLU A 128 6.26 -20.42 -30.57
N MET A 129 7.31 -19.60 -30.52
CA MET A 129 8.70 -20.06 -30.49
C MET A 129 9.20 -20.49 -29.11
N LEU A 130 8.87 -19.76 -28.05
CA LEU A 130 9.51 -19.88 -26.74
C LEU A 130 8.57 -20.33 -25.62
N ALA A 131 7.27 -20.12 -25.72
CA ALA A 131 6.33 -20.55 -24.69
C ALA A 131 5.98 -22.04 -24.83
N GLN A 132 5.30 -22.57 -23.82
CA GLN A 132 4.66 -23.87 -23.88
C GLN A 132 3.36 -23.90 -23.07
N PRO A 133 2.49 -24.90 -23.27
CA PRO A 133 1.34 -25.11 -22.40
C PRO A 133 1.81 -25.34 -20.97
N GLU A 134 1.24 -24.59 -20.04
CA GLU A 134 1.44 -24.75 -18.60
C GLU A 134 0.87 -26.09 -18.12
N ILE A 135 1.60 -26.79 -17.26
CA ILE A 135 1.22 -28.09 -16.71
C ILE A 135 1.41 -28.08 -15.19
N GLY A 136 0.34 -28.32 -14.45
CA GLY A 136 0.39 -28.52 -13.00
C GLY A 136 0.91 -27.32 -12.20
N PHE A 137 0.77 -26.08 -12.68
CA PHE A 137 1.17 -24.88 -11.93
C PHE A 137 0.41 -24.78 -10.60
N GLY A 138 -0.92 -24.96 -10.64
CA GLY A 138 -1.79 -25.02 -9.46
C GLY A 138 -2.19 -23.67 -8.88
N ASP A 139 -2.88 -23.72 -7.74
CA ASP A 139 -3.60 -22.60 -7.16
C ASP A 139 -3.48 -22.63 -5.63
N TYR A 140 -3.33 -21.46 -5.01
CA TYR A 140 -3.49 -21.33 -3.56
C TYR A 140 -4.91 -21.70 -3.13
N GLN A 141 -5.07 -22.43 -2.03
CA GLN A 141 -6.38 -22.94 -1.61
C GLN A 141 -6.89 -22.30 -0.31
N PRO A 142 -8.21 -22.04 -0.18
CA PRO A 142 -8.84 -21.89 1.13
C PRO A 142 -8.67 -23.20 1.91
N LEU A 143 -8.42 -23.11 3.22
CA LEU A 143 -8.23 -24.27 4.09
C LEU A 143 -9.58 -24.91 4.45
N LEU A 144 -10.38 -24.18 5.23
CA LEU A 144 -11.67 -24.58 5.79
C LEU A 144 -12.46 -23.31 6.17
N ASP A 145 -13.75 -23.46 6.45
CA ASP A 145 -14.54 -22.46 7.16
C ASP A 145 -14.88 -22.99 8.55
N LEU A 146 -14.57 -22.20 9.59
CA LEU A 146 -15.07 -22.42 10.94
C LEU A 146 -16.34 -21.60 11.13
N LYS A 147 -17.45 -22.27 11.42
CA LYS A 147 -18.73 -21.63 11.73
C LYS A 147 -19.13 -21.90 13.17
N LEU A 148 -19.64 -20.89 13.86
CA LEU A 148 -20.24 -21.00 15.18
C LEU A 148 -21.70 -20.57 15.08
N ALA A 149 -22.62 -21.54 14.94
CA ALA A 149 -24.06 -21.26 14.96
C ALA A 149 -24.50 -21.09 16.41
N MET A 150 -24.90 -19.88 16.80
CA MET A 150 -25.31 -19.57 18.19
C MET A 150 -26.68 -20.19 18.51
N ASP A 151 -26.88 -20.62 19.76
CA ASP A 151 -28.15 -21.23 20.22
C ASP A 151 -29.35 -20.27 20.15
N SER A 152 -29.09 -18.96 20.04
CA SER A 152 -30.10 -17.95 19.74
C SER A 152 -29.55 -16.86 18.81
N ALA A 153 -30.43 -16.33 17.96
CA ALA A 153 -30.16 -15.24 17.03
C ALA A 153 -30.97 -13.97 17.42
N PRO A 154 -30.72 -13.38 18.60
CA PRO A 154 -31.49 -12.24 19.09
C PRO A 154 -31.19 -10.97 18.28
N ALA A 155 -32.14 -10.04 18.25
CA ALA A 155 -31.92 -8.71 17.71
C ALA A 155 -30.81 -8.00 18.53
N ALA A 156 -29.65 -7.80 17.89
CA ALA A 156 -28.48 -7.19 18.50
C ALA A 156 -28.58 -5.66 18.47
N THR A 157 -28.17 -5.01 19.56
CA THR A 157 -27.96 -3.55 19.63
C THR A 157 -26.54 -3.24 20.10
N GLY A 158 -26.09 -2.00 19.94
CA GLY A 158 -24.73 -1.60 20.35
C GLY A 158 -23.61 -2.38 19.64
N TYR A 159 -23.88 -2.90 18.44
CA TYR A 159 -22.94 -3.73 17.70
C TYR A 159 -21.67 -2.94 17.35
N ARG A 160 -20.51 -3.59 17.51
CA ARG A 160 -19.25 -3.12 16.92
C ARG A 160 -18.36 -4.32 16.62
N ARG A 161 -17.85 -4.40 15.39
CA ARG A 161 -16.69 -5.23 15.04
C ARG A 161 -15.46 -4.34 14.80
N HIS A 162 -14.28 -4.83 15.13
CA HIS A 162 -13.05 -4.08 14.99
C HIS A 162 -11.82 -4.99 14.79
N LEU A 163 -10.75 -4.39 14.30
CA LEU A 163 -9.40 -4.93 14.26
C LEU A 163 -8.44 -3.87 14.82
N ASP A 164 -7.95 -4.10 16.02
CA ASP A 164 -6.81 -3.39 16.60
C ASP A 164 -5.53 -3.91 15.94
N ILE A 165 -4.98 -3.11 15.02
CA ILE A 165 -3.79 -3.50 14.24
C ILE A 165 -2.49 -3.39 15.03
N LYS A 166 -2.50 -2.68 16.18
CA LYS A 166 -1.33 -2.51 17.06
C LYS A 166 -1.11 -3.74 17.93
N ASN A 167 -2.19 -4.28 18.48
CA ASN A 167 -2.17 -5.50 19.29
C ASN A 167 -2.49 -6.76 18.46
N SER A 168 -2.86 -6.61 17.19
CA SER A 168 -3.28 -7.68 16.27
C SER A 168 -4.46 -8.51 16.83
N LEU A 169 -5.49 -7.80 17.32
CA LEU A 169 -6.70 -8.39 17.91
C LEU A 169 -7.91 -7.97 17.09
N ALA A 170 -8.65 -8.92 16.53
CA ALA A 170 -9.98 -8.66 16.02
C ALA A 170 -11.02 -8.94 17.11
N GLY A 171 -12.14 -8.23 17.11
CA GLY A 171 -13.18 -8.49 18.09
C GLY A 171 -14.56 -7.97 17.72
N VAL A 172 -15.57 -8.55 18.34
CA VAL A 172 -17.00 -8.27 18.13
C VAL A 172 -17.66 -8.09 19.48
N ARG A 173 -18.44 -7.02 19.64
CA ARG A 173 -19.31 -6.80 20.81
C ARG A 173 -20.73 -6.47 20.36
N TYR A 174 -21.72 -6.92 21.10
CA TYR A 174 -23.13 -6.54 20.95
C TYR A 174 -23.92 -6.85 22.22
N ASP A 175 -25.00 -6.12 22.43
CA ASP A 175 -25.95 -6.34 23.50
C ASP A 175 -27.21 -7.05 22.96
N ALA A 176 -27.70 -8.07 23.67
CA ALA A 176 -28.89 -8.81 23.28
C ALA A 176 -29.59 -9.44 24.49
N GLY A 177 -30.90 -9.18 24.63
CA GLY A 177 -31.70 -9.72 25.74
C GLY A 177 -31.23 -9.29 27.14
N GLY A 178 -30.57 -8.13 27.25
CA GLY A 178 -29.95 -7.63 28.49
C GLY A 178 -28.53 -8.12 28.73
N VAL A 179 -28.04 -9.08 27.93
CA VAL A 179 -26.69 -9.67 28.05
C VAL A 179 -25.75 -9.03 27.02
N ARG A 180 -24.56 -8.62 27.46
CA ARG A 180 -23.47 -8.23 26.56
C ARG A 180 -22.69 -9.46 26.14
N TYR A 181 -22.52 -9.63 24.83
CA TYR A 181 -21.67 -10.66 24.25
C TYR A 181 -20.37 -10.03 23.74
N THR A 182 -19.27 -10.76 23.88
CA THR A 182 -17.96 -10.33 23.38
C THR A 182 -17.22 -11.52 22.78
N ARG A 183 -16.61 -11.28 21.63
CA ARG A 183 -15.74 -12.23 20.93
C ARG A 183 -14.40 -11.55 20.66
N GLU A 184 -13.28 -12.22 20.94
CA GLU A 184 -11.93 -11.74 20.58
C GLU A 184 -11.19 -12.84 19.81
N TYR A 185 -10.47 -12.46 18.76
CA TYR A 185 -9.78 -13.33 17.82
C TYR A 185 -8.35 -12.87 17.59
N PHE A 186 -7.40 -13.79 17.57
CA PHE A 186 -6.04 -13.50 17.16
C PHE A 186 -5.31 -14.71 16.58
N ALA A 187 -4.33 -14.44 15.73
CA ALA A 187 -3.44 -15.42 15.13
C ALA A 187 -2.06 -15.28 15.81
N SER A 188 -1.75 -16.18 16.74
CA SER A 188 -0.51 -16.14 17.51
C SER A 188 0.64 -16.78 16.72
N ALA A 189 1.68 -16.00 16.41
CA ALA A 189 2.93 -16.53 15.86
C ALA A 189 3.72 -17.35 16.90
N PRO A 190 3.91 -16.90 18.17
CA PRO A 190 4.67 -17.66 19.17
C PRO A 190 4.13 -19.05 19.52
N GLY A 191 2.83 -19.29 19.31
CA GLY A 191 2.21 -20.62 19.46
C GLY A 191 1.91 -21.32 18.13
N ASN A 192 2.04 -20.61 17.00
CA ASN A 192 1.49 -20.96 15.69
C ASN A 192 0.06 -21.54 15.76
N VAL A 193 -0.84 -20.75 16.37
CA VAL A 193 -2.26 -21.08 16.58
C VAL A 193 -3.16 -19.88 16.31
N LEU A 194 -4.34 -20.14 15.77
CA LEU A 194 -5.50 -19.23 15.81
C LEU A 194 -6.26 -19.44 17.12
N VAL A 195 -6.66 -18.36 17.77
CA VAL A 195 -7.38 -18.36 19.05
C VAL A 195 -8.65 -17.52 18.92
N ALA A 196 -9.76 -18.04 19.43
CA ALA A 196 -11.01 -17.31 19.60
C ALA A 196 -11.49 -17.44 21.05
N ARG A 197 -11.91 -16.33 21.68
CA ARG A 197 -12.63 -16.34 22.98
C ARG A 197 -14.03 -15.81 22.77
N LEU A 198 -15.02 -16.51 23.31
CA LEU A 198 -16.41 -16.08 23.42
C LEU A 198 -16.75 -15.93 24.91
N SER A 199 -17.39 -14.83 25.29
CA SER A 199 -17.83 -14.58 26.67
C SER A 199 -19.07 -13.69 26.71
N ALA A 200 -19.83 -13.80 27.80
CA ALA A 200 -21.01 -13.00 28.08
C ALA A 200 -20.88 -12.26 29.43
N SER A 201 -21.65 -11.18 29.63
CA SER A 201 -21.71 -10.46 30.91
C SER A 201 -22.44 -11.23 32.03
N GLU A 202 -23.20 -12.27 31.67
CA GLU A 202 -23.87 -13.15 32.61
C GLU A 202 -23.36 -14.60 32.43
N PRO A 203 -23.14 -15.34 33.54
CA PRO A 203 -22.87 -16.78 33.50
C PRO A 203 -23.94 -17.58 32.74
N GLY A 204 -23.54 -18.69 32.14
CA GLY A 204 -24.44 -19.62 31.48
C GLY A 204 -25.11 -19.15 30.18
N LYS A 205 -24.61 -18.10 29.52
CA LYS A 205 -25.22 -17.53 28.29
C LYS A 205 -24.53 -17.91 26.98
N ILE A 206 -23.35 -18.53 27.02
CA ILE A 206 -22.65 -18.97 25.81
C ILE A 206 -23.15 -20.36 25.41
N GLY A 207 -23.77 -20.42 24.23
CA GLY A 207 -24.22 -21.66 23.60
C GLY A 207 -24.10 -21.57 22.08
N PHE A 208 -23.51 -22.58 21.47
CA PHE A 208 -23.33 -22.69 20.02
C PHE A 208 -22.99 -24.11 19.57
N THR A 209 -23.19 -24.40 18.29
CA THR A 209 -22.57 -25.56 17.61
C THR A 209 -21.48 -25.09 16.66
N THR A 210 -20.27 -25.64 16.81
CA THR A 210 -19.13 -25.37 15.93
C THR A 210 -18.94 -26.46 14.88
N THR A 211 -18.74 -26.03 13.63
CA THR A 211 -18.47 -26.91 12.49
C THR A 211 -17.25 -26.42 11.71
N LEU A 212 -16.51 -27.36 11.12
CA LEU A 212 -15.43 -27.09 10.17
C LEU A 212 -15.82 -27.67 8.81
N THR A 213 -16.21 -26.80 7.87
CA THR A 213 -16.54 -27.16 6.49
C THR A 213 -15.39 -26.85 5.55
N GLY A 214 -15.42 -27.40 4.34
CA GLY A 214 -14.42 -27.11 3.33
C GLY A 214 -14.77 -27.70 1.97
N GLU A 215 -13.96 -27.30 1.00
CA GLU A 215 -14.15 -27.54 -0.43
C GLU A 215 -14.22 -29.01 -0.83
N ALA A 216 -14.88 -29.28 -1.96
CA ALA A 216 -15.05 -30.63 -2.52
C ALA A 216 -13.80 -31.15 -3.26
N ASN A 217 -12.77 -30.31 -3.47
CA ASN A 217 -11.56 -30.66 -4.22
C ASN A 217 -10.52 -31.47 -3.40
N ARG A 218 -10.92 -32.04 -2.26
CA ARG A 218 -10.06 -32.76 -1.32
C ARG A 218 -10.82 -33.89 -0.62
N THR A 219 -10.13 -34.94 -0.23
CA THR A 219 -10.70 -35.92 0.71
C THR A 219 -10.78 -35.29 2.10
N ARG A 220 -11.77 -35.68 2.92
CA ARG A 220 -11.91 -35.15 4.28
C ARG A 220 -12.46 -36.22 5.23
N THR A 221 -11.77 -36.40 6.36
CA THR A 221 -12.28 -37.11 7.54
C THR A 221 -12.40 -36.10 8.68
N VAL A 222 -13.54 -36.09 9.36
CA VAL A 222 -13.82 -35.21 10.51
C VAL A 222 -14.16 -36.09 11.71
N THR A 223 -13.60 -35.77 12.88
CA THR A 223 -13.91 -36.44 14.15
C THR A 223 -13.93 -35.42 15.28
N ALA A 224 -14.86 -35.58 16.23
CA ALA A 224 -14.88 -34.84 17.49
C ALA A 224 -14.60 -35.81 18.66
N ILE A 225 -13.55 -35.56 19.43
CA ILE A 225 -13.18 -36.38 20.61
C ILE A 225 -12.62 -35.47 21.71
N ASN A 226 -13.19 -35.53 22.92
CA ASN A 226 -12.82 -34.70 24.07
C ASN A 226 -12.82 -33.19 23.77
N GLY A 227 -13.82 -32.69 23.03
CA GLY A 227 -13.89 -31.29 22.58
C GLY A 227 -12.90 -30.92 21.47
N ARG A 228 -12.14 -31.88 20.93
CA ARG A 228 -11.24 -31.65 19.80
C ARG A 228 -11.89 -32.06 18.50
N ILE A 229 -12.08 -31.11 17.61
CA ILE A 229 -12.39 -31.37 16.21
C ILE A 229 -11.06 -31.57 15.48
N ARG A 230 -10.91 -32.71 14.81
CA ARG A 230 -9.80 -33.02 13.90
C ARG A 230 -10.35 -33.19 12.49
N VAL A 231 -9.81 -32.42 11.55
CA VAL A 231 -10.10 -32.50 10.12
C VAL A 231 -8.81 -32.85 9.40
N HIS A 232 -8.74 -33.98 8.70
CA HIS A 232 -7.57 -34.35 7.92
C HIS A 232 -7.94 -34.96 6.57
N GLY A 233 -7.02 -34.93 5.63
CA GLY A 233 -7.25 -35.43 4.27
C GLY A 233 -6.13 -35.10 3.32
N SER A 234 -6.44 -35.09 2.02
CA SER A 234 -5.48 -34.78 0.97
C SER A 234 -6.17 -34.08 -0.21
N LEU A 235 -5.48 -33.14 -0.84
CA LEU A 235 -5.96 -32.51 -2.08
C LEU A 235 -6.09 -33.55 -3.19
N LEU A 236 -7.21 -33.54 -3.92
CA LEU A 236 -7.47 -34.51 -4.99
C LEU A 236 -6.58 -34.30 -6.22
N ASP A 237 -5.87 -33.18 -6.32
CA ASP A 237 -5.02 -32.87 -7.47
C ASP A 237 -3.62 -33.48 -7.35
N ASN A 238 -2.90 -33.18 -6.26
CA ASN A 238 -1.48 -33.48 -6.09
C ASN A 238 -1.15 -34.35 -4.85
N GLY A 239 -2.18 -34.89 -4.19
CA GLY A 239 -2.04 -35.74 -3.01
C GLY A 239 -1.48 -35.06 -1.76
N MET A 240 -1.26 -33.73 -1.75
CA MET A 240 -0.79 -32.98 -0.58
C MET A 240 -1.70 -33.26 0.62
N ARG A 241 -1.12 -33.75 1.72
CA ARG A 241 -1.85 -34.02 2.95
C ARG A 241 -2.00 -32.74 3.75
N TYR A 242 -3.15 -32.57 4.39
CA TYR A 242 -3.42 -31.46 5.27
C TYR A 242 -4.11 -31.95 6.55
N GLU A 243 -3.86 -31.25 7.65
CA GLU A 243 -4.57 -31.46 8.90
C GLU A 243 -4.83 -30.15 9.62
N THR A 244 -6.05 -30.01 10.15
CA THR A 244 -6.49 -28.94 11.04
C THR A 244 -7.03 -29.56 12.32
N GLN A 245 -6.65 -29.02 13.47
CA GLN A 245 -7.24 -29.39 14.76
C GLN A 245 -7.72 -28.13 15.49
N ALA A 246 -8.94 -28.17 16.03
CA ALA A 246 -9.52 -27.13 16.89
C ALA A 246 -9.96 -27.75 18.23
N GLN A 247 -9.39 -27.27 19.33
CA GLN A 247 -9.77 -27.66 20.69
C GLN A 247 -10.75 -26.64 21.27
N VAL A 248 -11.93 -27.10 21.68
CA VAL A 248 -12.94 -26.32 22.40
C VAL A 248 -12.73 -26.48 23.90
N LEU A 249 -12.61 -25.36 24.62
CA LEU A 249 -12.39 -25.28 26.06
C LEU A 249 -13.46 -24.37 26.69
N ASN A 250 -14.55 -24.97 27.19
CA ASN A 250 -15.63 -24.24 27.86
C ASN A 250 -15.39 -24.13 29.38
N THR A 251 -15.72 -22.97 29.95
CA THR A 251 -15.86 -22.74 31.40
C THR A 251 -17.35 -22.69 31.71
N GLY A 252 -17.81 -23.51 32.65
CA GLY A 252 -19.24 -23.73 32.89
C GLY A 252 -19.93 -24.49 31.74
N GLY A 253 -21.23 -24.75 31.93
CA GLY A 253 -22.06 -25.40 30.91
C GLY A 253 -21.73 -26.85 30.59
N THR A 254 -22.25 -27.31 29.47
CA THR A 254 -22.04 -28.65 28.92
C THR A 254 -21.38 -28.57 27.54
N ARG A 255 -20.67 -29.64 27.16
CA ARG A 255 -20.08 -29.82 25.83
C ARG A 255 -20.38 -31.23 25.33
N THR A 256 -20.85 -31.32 24.09
CA THR A 256 -21.18 -32.56 23.39
C THR A 256 -20.33 -32.68 22.14
N ASP A 257 -19.62 -33.80 22.02
CA ASP A 257 -18.89 -34.17 20.81
C ASP A 257 -19.83 -35.00 19.93
N ASN A 258 -20.19 -34.50 18.75
CA ASN A 258 -21.23 -35.10 17.90
C ASN A 258 -20.63 -36.12 16.91
N SER A 259 -21.44 -37.08 16.47
CA SER A 259 -21.00 -38.16 15.56
C SER A 259 -20.66 -37.71 14.14
N ASP A 260 -21.08 -36.50 13.75
CA ASP A 260 -20.70 -35.84 12.49
C ASP A 260 -19.36 -35.08 12.59
N GLY A 261 -18.75 -35.06 13.78
CA GLY A 261 -17.50 -34.36 14.06
C GLY A 261 -17.66 -32.87 14.41
N SER A 262 -18.89 -32.38 14.60
CA SER A 262 -19.15 -31.08 15.21
C SER A 262 -19.04 -31.14 16.74
N VAL A 263 -18.93 -29.97 17.39
CA VAL A 263 -18.99 -29.85 18.85
C VAL A 263 -20.04 -28.82 19.23
N THR A 264 -20.95 -29.20 20.12
CA THR A 264 -21.97 -28.31 20.69
C THR A 264 -21.57 -27.92 22.11
N VAL A 265 -21.65 -26.64 22.44
CA VAL A 265 -21.54 -26.10 23.80
C VAL A 265 -22.88 -25.47 24.16
N SER A 266 -23.38 -25.72 25.38
CA SER A 266 -24.62 -25.09 25.86
C SER A 266 -24.49 -24.66 27.31
N GLY A 267 -24.95 -23.44 27.61
CA GLY A 267 -25.00 -22.89 28.96
C GLY A 267 -23.64 -22.63 29.61
N ALA A 268 -22.61 -22.27 28.82
CA ALA A 268 -21.28 -21.93 29.32
C ALA A 268 -21.16 -20.44 29.69
N ASP A 269 -20.18 -20.11 30.53
CA ASP A 269 -19.84 -18.74 30.93
C ASP A 269 -18.91 -18.09 29.89
N SER A 270 -17.95 -18.87 29.41
CA SER A 270 -17.05 -18.51 28.32
C SER A 270 -16.48 -19.75 27.64
N VAL A 271 -16.01 -19.58 26.41
CA VAL A 271 -15.33 -20.63 25.64
C VAL A 271 -14.08 -20.07 24.99
N VAL A 272 -13.00 -20.84 25.02
CA VAL A 272 -11.78 -20.59 24.24
C VAL A 272 -11.66 -21.70 23.20
N LEU A 273 -11.51 -21.31 21.93
CA LEU A 273 -11.12 -22.21 20.86
C LEU A 273 -9.65 -21.97 20.54
N VAL A 274 -8.87 -23.04 20.46
CA VAL A 274 -7.46 -23.03 20.05
C VAL A 274 -7.31 -23.93 18.84
N MET A 275 -6.81 -23.39 17.72
CA MET A 275 -6.73 -24.10 16.45
C MET A 275 -5.35 -23.97 15.81
N SER A 276 -4.86 -25.05 15.19
CA SER A 276 -3.69 -25.01 14.32
C SER A 276 -3.95 -25.86 13.08
N ALA A 277 -3.19 -25.61 12.02
CA ALA A 277 -3.20 -26.40 10.80
C ALA A 277 -1.77 -26.62 10.28
N GLY A 278 -1.63 -27.45 9.24
CA GLY A 278 -0.41 -27.65 8.49
C GLY A 278 -0.61 -28.64 7.34
N THR A 279 0.32 -28.63 6.39
CA THR A 279 0.39 -29.60 5.29
C THR A 279 1.66 -30.43 5.37
N ASP A 280 1.82 -31.42 4.49
CA ASP A 280 3.10 -32.07 4.24
C ASP A 280 3.98 -31.35 3.20
N TYR A 281 3.88 -30.02 3.07
CA TYR A 281 4.82 -29.22 2.25
C TYR A 281 6.26 -29.25 2.79
N ALA A 282 7.22 -29.17 1.87
CA ALA A 282 8.60 -28.76 2.12
C ALA A 282 9.11 -27.94 0.93
N ASP A 283 10.11 -27.11 1.16
CA ASP A 283 10.86 -26.31 0.18
C ASP A 283 11.90 -27.13 -0.63
N THR A 284 11.94 -28.44 -0.44
CA THR A 284 13.02 -29.31 -0.95
C THR A 284 12.71 -29.87 -2.34
N TYR A 285 13.39 -29.33 -3.36
CA TYR A 285 13.43 -29.86 -4.72
C TYR A 285 13.96 -31.32 -4.77
N PRO A 286 13.42 -32.22 -5.62
CA PRO A 286 12.30 -32.02 -6.55
C PRO A 286 10.94 -32.45 -5.96
N ALA A 287 10.88 -32.90 -4.70
CA ALA A 287 9.70 -33.57 -4.17
C ALA A 287 8.67 -32.61 -3.55
N TYR A 288 9.13 -31.55 -2.89
CA TYR A 288 8.32 -30.58 -2.15
C TYR A 288 7.28 -31.21 -1.21
N ARG A 289 7.69 -32.29 -0.54
CA ARG A 289 6.88 -33.05 0.43
C ARG A 289 7.71 -33.46 1.66
N ALA A 290 7.04 -33.50 2.80
CA ALA A 290 7.57 -33.82 4.12
C ALA A 290 6.86 -35.03 4.77
N GLY A 291 7.03 -35.19 6.08
CA GLY A 291 6.31 -36.16 6.90
C GLY A 291 4.82 -35.82 7.09
N ASP A 292 4.12 -36.64 7.86
CA ASP A 292 2.73 -36.37 8.27
C ASP A 292 2.61 -35.06 9.07
N PRO A 293 1.72 -34.11 8.72
CA PRO A 293 1.52 -32.87 9.49
C PRO A 293 0.88 -33.11 10.87
N GLY A 294 0.14 -34.20 11.07
CA GLY A 294 -0.69 -34.45 12.25
C GLY A 294 0.04 -34.30 13.59
N PRO A 295 1.22 -34.90 13.81
CA PRO A 295 1.99 -34.74 15.05
C PRO A 295 2.38 -33.28 15.35
N GLY A 296 2.75 -32.51 14.32
CA GLY A 296 3.11 -31.10 14.46
C GLY A 296 1.91 -30.23 14.84
N VAL A 297 0.77 -30.45 14.18
CA VAL A 297 -0.51 -29.78 14.49
C VAL A 297 -0.96 -30.11 15.92
N THR A 298 -0.92 -31.40 16.30
CA THR A 298 -1.28 -31.87 17.64
C THR A 298 -0.44 -31.17 18.71
N SER A 299 0.89 -31.15 18.54
CA SER A 299 1.80 -30.55 19.51
C SER A 299 1.57 -29.05 19.72
N ARG A 300 1.18 -28.31 18.67
CA ARG A 300 0.89 -26.87 18.75
C ARG A 300 -0.39 -26.61 19.53
N VAL A 301 -1.48 -27.29 19.17
CA VAL A 301 -2.78 -27.15 19.86
C VAL A 301 -2.64 -27.59 21.33
N ASP A 302 -1.99 -28.72 21.60
CA ASP A 302 -1.78 -29.22 22.96
C ASP A 302 -0.96 -28.27 23.84
N ALA A 303 0.08 -27.64 23.27
CA ALA A 303 0.88 -26.66 24.00
C ALA A 303 0.07 -25.40 24.35
N ALA A 304 -0.70 -24.89 23.39
CA ALA A 304 -1.52 -23.70 23.59
C ALA A 304 -2.74 -23.95 24.49
N SER A 305 -3.43 -25.09 24.36
CA SER A 305 -4.57 -25.46 25.21
C SER A 305 -4.22 -25.73 26.69
N ARG A 306 -2.93 -25.89 27.02
CA ARG A 306 -2.45 -25.94 28.43
C ARG A 306 -2.23 -24.55 29.05
N MET A 307 -2.26 -23.48 28.25
CA MET A 307 -2.11 -22.11 28.73
C MET A 307 -3.49 -21.50 29.07
N SER A 308 -3.52 -20.56 30.02
CA SER A 308 -4.68 -19.68 30.16
C SER A 308 -4.81 -18.79 28.92
N TYR A 309 -6.03 -18.38 28.59
CA TYR A 309 -6.26 -17.44 27.50
C TYR A 309 -5.48 -16.13 27.69
N ASP A 310 -5.46 -15.57 28.91
CA ASP A 310 -4.73 -14.33 29.18
C ASP A 310 -3.21 -14.51 28.96
N GLY A 311 -2.68 -15.71 29.22
CA GLY A 311 -1.30 -16.07 28.90
C GLY A 311 -1.02 -16.19 27.39
N LEU A 312 -1.96 -16.74 26.62
CA LEU A 312 -1.88 -16.77 25.14
C LEU A 312 -1.93 -15.35 24.58
N ARG A 313 -2.91 -14.56 25.01
CA ARG A 313 -3.14 -13.17 24.60
C ARG A 313 -1.94 -12.28 24.93
N ALA A 314 -1.40 -12.37 26.14
CA ALA A 314 -0.22 -11.59 26.54
C ALA A 314 1.02 -11.92 25.69
N ARG A 315 1.27 -13.20 25.38
CA ARG A 315 2.40 -13.61 24.52
C ARG A 315 2.20 -13.18 23.07
N HIS A 316 0.97 -13.24 22.56
CA HIS A 316 0.59 -12.73 21.24
C HIS A 316 0.86 -11.22 21.12
N ILE A 317 0.27 -10.43 22.01
CA ILE A 317 0.42 -8.97 22.03
C ILE A 317 1.91 -8.58 22.15
N ALA A 318 2.67 -9.22 23.03
CA ALA A 318 4.10 -8.93 23.20
C ALA A 318 4.92 -9.16 21.92
N ASP A 319 4.62 -10.21 21.15
CA ASP A 319 5.31 -10.49 19.89
C ASP A 319 4.88 -9.53 18.77
N CYS A 320 3.59 -9.28 18.59
CA CYS A 320 3.10 -8.33 17.59
C CYS A 320 3.65 -6.92 17.83
N ARG A 321 3.61 -6.45 19.09
CA ARG A 321 4.11 -5.11 19.45
C ARG A 321 5.61 -4.96 19.32
N ARG A 322 6.40 -6.01 19.55
CA ARG A 322 7.86 -6.04 19.30
C ARG A 322 8.21 -5.64 17.87
N LEU A 323 7.32 -5.86 16.91
CA LEU A 323 7.44 -5.44 15.51
C LEU A 323 6.67 -4.14 15.22
N PHE A 324 5.42 -4.04 15.67
CA PHE A 324 4.54 -2.91 15.35
C PHE A 324 4.99 -1.59 15.98
N ASP A 325 5.31 -1.57 17.29
CA ASP A 325 5.68 -0.35 18.03
C ASP A 325 7.03 0.26 17.56
N ARG A 326 7.76 -0.42 16.66
CA ARG A 326 9.03 0.05 16.09
C ARG A 326 8.92 1.29 15.20
N VAL A 327 7.75 1.59 14.66
CA VAL A 327 7.53 2.80 13.83
C VAL A 327 6.29 3.53 14.31
N ALA A 328 6.50 4.77 14.75
CA ALA A 328 5.44 5.73 15.02
C ALA A 328 5.36 6.75 13.88
N LEU A 329 4.13 7.03 13.41
CA LEU A 329 3.84 8.11 12.47
C LEU A 329 2.72 8.98 13.05
N ASN A 330 2.95 10.29 13.07
CA ASN A 330 1.98 11.28 13.52
C ASN A 330 2.01 12.47 12.56
N LEU A 331 0.92 12.68 11.84
CA LEU A 331 0.71 13.78 10.88
C LEU A 331 -0.17 14.89 11.49
N GLY A 332 -0.41 14.86 12.79
CA GLY A 332 -1.42 15.69 13.46
C GLY A 332 -2.85 15.13 13.33
N GLN A 333 -3.01 13.84 13.08
CA GLN A 333 -4.30 13.18 12.96
C GLN A 333 -5.08 13.11 14.29
N ILE A 334 -6.40 12.93 14.18
CA ILE A 334 -7.29 12.62 15.31
C ILE A 334 -7.63 11.13 15.36
N VAL A 335 -8.25 10.68 16.46
CA VAL A 335 -8.98 9.41 16.51
C VAL A 335 -10.36 9.62 15.84
N PRO A 336 -10.70 8.89 14.75
CA PRO A 336 -12.00 9.04 14.09
C PRO A 336 -13.15 8.56 14.98
N THR A 337 -14.22 9.35 15.05
CA THR A 337 -15.46 9.03 15.79
C THR A 337 -16.50 8.27 14.95
N VAL A 338 -16.15 7.90 13.72
CA VAL A 338 -17.02 7.23 12.74
C VAL A 338 -16.43 5.91 12.26
N PRO A 339 -17.25 4.98 11.74
CA PRO A 339 -16.79 3.74 11.11
C PRO A 339 -15.72 3.97 10.03
N THR A 340 -14.91 2.94 9.78
CA THR A 340 -13.76 3.05 8.87
C THR A 340 -14.18 3.15 7.40
N ASP A 341 -15.29 2.52 7.02
CA ASP A 341 -15.93 2.67 5.72
C ASP A 341 -16.63 4.02 5.56
N ASP A 342 -17.27 4.56 6.59
CA ASP A 342 -17.77 5.94 6.62
C ASP A 342 -16.63 6.96 6.43
N LEU A 343 -15.50 6.76 7.12
CA LEU A 343 -14.31 7.60 6.96
C LEU A 343 -13.74 7.53 5.54
N LEU A 344 -13.69 6.33 4.95
CA LEU A 344 -13.28 6.12 3.56
C LEU A 344 -14.27 6.78 2.57
N GLY A 345 -15.57 6.71 2.83
CA GLY A 345 -16.61 7.40 2.07
C GLY A 345 -16.43 8.92 2.11
N ARG A 346 -16.19 9.49 3.29
CA ARG A 346 -15.90 10.93 3.44
C ARG A 346 -14.61 11.35 2.72
N TYR A 347 -13.60 10.48 2.68
CA TYR A 347 -12.38 10.71 1.91
C TYR A 347 -12.65 10.72 0.41
N ARG A 348 -13.46 9.77 -0.08
CA ARG A 348 -13.93 9.67 -1.48
C ARG A 348 -14.67 10.90 -1.94
N ASP A 349 -15.68 11.31 -1.17
CA ASP A 349 -16.56 12.43 -1.50
C ASP A 349 -15.87 13.81 -1.30
N GLY A 350 -14.64 13.81 -0.75
CA GLY A 350 -13.92 15.03 -0.40
C GLY A 350 -14.61 15.85 0.69
N THR A 351 -15.33 15.18 1.60
CA THR A 351 -16.06 15.78 2.74
C THR A 351 -15.32 15.61 4.07
N ALA A 352 -14.32 14.73 4.13
CA ALA A 352 -13.44 14.56 5.29
C ALA A 352 -12.60 15.82 5.59
N SER A 353 -12.57 16.21 6.87
CA SER A 353 -11.67 17.24 7.39
C SER A 353 -10.19 16.91 7.14
N PRO A 354 -9.26 17.90 7.17
CA PRO A 354 -7.82 17.63 7.08
C PRO A 354 -7.34 16.57 8.09
N GLU A 355 -7.84 16.62 9.31
CA GLU A 355 -7.49 15.71 10.40
C GLU A 355 -8.07 14.30 10.20
N GLU A 356 -9.29 14.16 9.68
CA GLU A 356 -9.88 12.87 9.27
C GLU A 356 -9.09 12.25 8.09
N ARG A 357 -8.71 13.05 7.08
CA ARG A 357 -7.89 12.59 5.96
C ARG A 357 -6.55 12.03 6.43
N LYS A 358 -5.86 12.77 7.31
CA LYS A 358 -4.62 12.32 7.97
C LYS A 358 -4.84 11.07 8.83
N ALA A 359 -6.00 10.92 9.47
CA ALA A 359 -6.31 9.73 10.27
C ALA A 359 -6.45 8.48 9.39
N LEU A 360 -7.14 8.58 8.25
CA LEU A 360 -7.23 7.48 7.28
C LEU A 360 -5.85 7.15 6.68
N GLU A 361 -5.06 8.16 6.32
CA GLU A 361 -3.72 7.99 5.73
C GLU A 361 -2.76 7.31 6.73
N VAL A 362 -2.74 7.72 8.00
CA VAL A 362 -1.92 7.05 9.03
C VAL A 362 -2.42 5.64 9.37
N LEU A 363 -3.74 5.43 9.38
CA LEU A 363 -4.32 4.10 9.57
C LEU A 363 -3.90 3.16 8.43
N PHE A 364 -4.00 3.61 7.18
CA PHE A 364 -3.60 2.85 5.99
C PHE A 364 -2.09 2.53 5.99
N TYR A 365 -1.24 3.50 6.35
CA TYR A 365 0.20 3.31 6.52
C TYR A 365 0.54 2.20 7.53
N GLN A 366 -0.07 2.26 8.72
CA GLN A 366 0.15 1.25 9.74
C GLN A 366 -0.52 -0.08 9.39
N TYR A 367 -1.58 -0.08 8.59
CA TYR A 367 -2.25 -1.28 8.12
C TYR A 367 -1.38 -2.07 7.14
N GLY A 368 -0.65 -1.42 6.22
CA GLY A 368 0.34 -2.10 5.39
C GLY A 368 1.46 -2.77 6.21
N ARG A 369 1.95 -2.11 7.27
CA ARG A 369 2.91 -2.73 8.22
C ARG A 369 2.31 -3.92 8.95
N TYR A 370 1.07 -3.80 9.43
CA TYR A 370 0.32 -4.88 10.07
C TYR A 370 0.11 -6.08 9.15
N LEU A 371 -0.32 -5.85 7.91
CA LEU A 371 -0.58 -6.89 6.91
C LEU A 371 0.70 -7.69 6.62
N LEU A 372 1.88 -7.05 6.63
CA LEU A 372 3.15 -7.75 6.43
C LEU A 372 3.49 -8.61 7.66
N ILE A 373 3.35 -8.07 8.88
CA ILE A 373 3.50 -8.85 10.13
C ILE A 373 2.55 -10.05 10.16
N ALA A 374 1.32 -9.89 9.67
CA ALA A 374 0.29 -10.92 9.69
C ALA A 374 0.42 -11.96 8.57
N SER A 375 1.18 -11.68 7.49
CA SER A 375 1.30 -12.57 6.32
C SER A 375 2.73 -13.05 6.01
N SER A 376 3.78 -12.45 6.58
CA SER A 376 5.16 -12.91 6.47
C SER A 376 5.92 -12.75 7.79
N ARG A 377 6.37 -13.87 8.36
CA ARG A 377 7.13 -13.93 9.61
C ARG A 377 8.37 -14.77 9.43
N ASP A 378 9.36 -14.58 10.29
CA ASP A 378 10.54 -15.42 10.45
C ASP A 378 10.23 -16.92 10.67
N THR A 379 8.98 -17.25 11.03
CA THR A 379 8.45 -18.62 11.16
C THR A 379 7.50 -19.04 10.02
N SER A 380 7.31 -18.22 8.99
CA SER A 380 6.45 -18.55 7.84
C SER A 380 7.15 -19.52 6.90
N PRO A 381 6.46 -20.56 6.38
CA PRO A 381 7.04 -21.47 5.40
C PRO A 381 7.14 -20.90 3.98
N LEU A 382 6.47 -19.76 3.70
CA LEU A 382 6.42 -19.10 2.39
C LEU A 382 6.20 -17.58 2.57
N PRO A 383 6.63 -16.74 1.61
CA PRO A 383 6.47 -15.29 1.63
C PRO A 383 5.03 -14.84 1.37
N ALA A 384 4.67 -13.58 1.66
CA ALA A 384 3.43 -12.96 1.21
C ALA A 384 3.22 -13.13 -0.31
N ASN A 385 2.16 -13.84 -0.70
CA ASN A 385 1.74 -14.00 -2.10
C ASN A 385 0.88 -12.79 -2.54
N LEU A 386 0.26 -12.86 -3.72
CA LEU A 386 -0.63 -11.80 -4.24
C LEU A 386 -1.76 -11.36 -3.28
N GLN A 387 -2.13 -12.19 -2.30
CA GLN A 387 -3.17 -11.90 -1.30
C GLN A 387 -2.67 -12.06 0.14
N GLY A 388 -1.36 -11.98 0.35
CA GLY A 388 -0.67 -12.14 1.63
C GLY A 388 -0.73 -13.56 2.16
N VAL A 389 -1.84 -13.92 2.81
CA VAL A 389 -2.19 -15.27 3.27
C VAL A 389 -3.70 -15.56 3.18
N TRP A 390 -4.52 -14.60 2.76
CA TRP A 390 -5.99 -14.69 2.82
C TRP A 390 -6.59 -14.95 1.44
N ASN A 391 -7.34 -16.04 1.30
CA ASN A 391 -7.98 -16.42 0.02
C ASN A 391 -9.21 -17.31 0.26
N LYS A 392 -10.37 -16.90 -0.30
CA LYS A 392 -11.64 -17.68 -0.31
C LYS A 392 -11.84 -18.62 -1.50
N SER A 393 -11.05 -18.53 -2.57
CA SER A 393 -11.31 -19.20 -3.86
C SER A 393 -10.38 -20.38 -4.10
N THR A 394 -10.92 -21.50 -4.61
CA THR A 394 -10.12 -22.63 -5.09
C THR A 394 -9.44 -22.38 -6.44
N THR A 395 -9.90 -21.36 -7.17
CA THR A 395 -9.30 -20.80 -8.39
C THR A 395 -9.22 -19.27 -8.22
N PRO A 396 -8.28 -18.75 -7.41
CA PRO A 396 -8.18 -17.33 -7.16
C PRO A 396 -7.66 -16.55 -8.37
N PRO A 397 -7.91 -15.23 -8.43
CA PRO A 397 -7.31 -14.33 -9.42
C PRO A 397 -5.79 -14.52 -9.47
N TRP A 398 -5.25 -14.75 -10.66
CA TRP A 398 -3.83 -15.09 -10.88
C TRP A 398 -3.29 -16.15 -9.91
N ARG A 399 -4.15 -17.14 -9.56
CA ARG A 399 -3.82 -18.30 -8.70
C ARG A 399 -3.35 -17.91 -7.29
N SER A 400 -3.48 -16.64 -6.91
CA SER A 400 -2.86 -16.04 -5.72
C SER A 400 -1.36 -16.38 -5.65
N ASP A 401 -0.66 -16.23 -6.78
CA ASP A 401 0.70 -16.75 -6.98
C ASP A 401 1.83 -15.85 -6.49
N TYR A 402 3.04 -16.20 -6.91
CA TYR A 402 4.24 -15.42 -6.74
C TYR A 402 4.58 -14.78 -8.08
N HIS A 403 3.92 -13.65 -8.35
CA HIS A 403 4.18 -12.81 -9.52
C HIS A 403 5.47 -12.01 -9.32
N THR A 404 6.46 -12.26 -10.16
CA THR A 404 7.85 -11.80 -10.00
C THR A 404 8.22 -10.70 -11.01
N ASN A 405 7.24 -10.12 -11.70
CA ASN A 405 7.42 -8.97 -12.60
C ASN A 405 6.98 -7.62 -12.01
N ILE A 406 6.54 -7.58 -10.75
CA ILE A 406 6.38 -6.40 -9.88
C ILE A 406 5.87 -6.78 -8.49
N ASN A 407 4.86 -7.67 -8.42
CA ASN A 407 3.99 -7.79 -7.23
C ASN A 407 4.73 -8.37 -6.01
N LEU A 408 5.45 -9.49 -6.15
CA LEU A 408 6.21 -10.08 -5.05
C LEU A 408 7.31 -9.14 -4.56
N GLN A 409 7.95 -8.37 -5.44
CA GLN A 409 8.92 -7.36 -5.03
C GLN A 409 8.23 -6.22 -4.27
N MET A 410 7.08 -5.74 -4.76
CA MET A 410 6.27 -4.70 -4.12
C MET A 410 5.84 -5.09 -2.70
N ASN A 411 5.51 -6.37 -2.48
CA ASN A 411 5.17 -6.91 -1.16
C ASN A 411 6.25 -6.68 -0.09
N TYR A 412 7.52 -6.49 -0.50
CA TYR A 412 8.66 -6.36 0.42
C TYR A 412 9.36 -5.00 0.38
N TRP A 413 8.93 -4.04 -0.44
CA TRP A 413 9.55 -2.69 -0.47
C TRP A 413 9.48 -1.95 0.88
N LEU A 414 8.41 -2.16 1.65
CA LEU A 414 8.27 -1.58 2.98
C LEU A 414 9.08 -2.30 4.08
N ALA A 415 9.54 -3.54 3.84
CA ALA A 415 9.98 -4.43 4.92
C ALA A 415 11.18 -3.86 5.68
N GLU A 416 12.24 -3.50 4.96
CA GLU A 416 13.42 -2.89 5.57
C GLU A 416 13.13 -1.48 6.08
N SER A 417 12.61 -0.60 5.20
CA SER A 417 12.42 0.84 5.47
C SER A 417 11.48 1.12 6.64
N THR A 418 10.46 0.27 6.86
CA THR A 418 9.50 0.36 7.98
C THR A 418 9.85 -0.52 9.19
N ASN A 419 11.11 -0.96 9.29
CA ASN A 419 11.71 -1.62 10.45
C ASN A 419 11.13 -3.02 10.76
N LEU A 420 10.86 -3.79 9.71
CA LEU A 420 10.30 -5.14 9.72
C LEU A 420 11.24 -6.16 9.05
N SER A 421 12.56 -5.96 9.14
CA SER A 421 13.58 -6.78 8.45
C SER A 421 13.38 -8.29 8.63
N GLU A 422 12.93 -8.76 9.80
CA GLU A 422 12.67 -10.19 10.05
C GLU A 422 11.54 -10.80 9.19
N THR A 423 10.66 -10.00 8.59
CA THR A 423 9.59 -10.51 7.71
C THR A 423 10.13 -10.91 6.33
N THR A 424 11.38 -10.57 5.99
CA THR A 424 12.01 -10.90 4.70
C THR A 424 12.57 -12.31 4.63
N ALA A 425 12.80 -12.99 5.76
CA ALA A 425 13.38 -14.34 5.78
C ALA A 425 12.65 -15.36 4.88
N PRO A 426 11.30 -15.44 4.87
CA PRO A 426 10.56 -16.34 3.97
C PRO A 426 10.72 -16.00 2.49
N LEU A 427 10.96 -14.73 2.12
CA LEU A 427 11.27 -14.36 0.74
C LEU A 427 12.61 -14.97 0.33
N PHE A 428 13.63 -14.90 1.19
CA PHE A 428 14.93 -15.49 0.91
C PHE A 428 14.86 -17.02 0.88
N ASP A 429 14.19 -17.65 1.84
CA ASP A 429 14.04 -19.11 1.90
C ASP A 429 13.32 -19.64 0.65
N PHE A 430 12.27 -18.94 0.21
CA PHE A 430 11.57 -19.24 -1.04
C PHE A 430 12.45 -19.06 -2.28
N VAL A 431 13.15 -17.93 -2.43
CA VAL A 431 13.99 -17.69 -3.61
C VAL A 431 15.18 -18.66 -3.66
N ASP A 432 15.77 -19.03 -2.53
CA ASP A 432 16.80 -20.08 -2.47
C ASP A 432 16.25 -21.44 -2.92
N ALA A 433 14.99 -21.77 -2.59
CA ALA A 433 14.31 -22.97 -3.06
C ALA A 433 13.98 -22.98 -4.57
N LEU A 434 14.00 -21.81 -5.23
CA LEU A 434 13.92 -21.68 -6.69
C LEU A 434 15.27 -21.92 -7.39
N VAL A 435 16.40 -21.81 -6.70
CA VAL A 435 17.73 -21.97 -7.33
C VAL A 435 17.94 -23.38 -7.91
N PRO A 436 17.66 -24.50 -7.19
CA PRO A 436 17.82 -25.84 -7.76
C PRO A 436 17.01 -26.12 -9.05
N PRO A 437 15.69 -25.87 -9.13
CA PRO A 437 14.95 -26.02 -10.39
C PRO A 437 15.36 -24.96 -11.42
N GLY A 438 15.67 -23.73 -10.99
CA GLY A 438 16.11 -22.64 -11.86
C GLY A 438 17.43 -22.93 -12.60
N ARG A 439 18.33 -23.72 -12.00
CA ARG A 439 19.53 -24.27 -12.70
C ARG A 439 19.15 -25.21 -13.83
N VAL A 440 18.13 -26.05 -13.62
CA VAL A 440 17.63 -26.97 -14.65
C VAL A 440 16.98 -26.17 -15.78
N THR A 441 16.13 -25.18 -15.45
CA THR A 441 15.57 -24.25 -16.45
C THR A 441 16.64 -23.51 -17.25
N ALA A 442 17.64 -22.94 -16.59
CA ALA A 442 18.76 -22.27 -17.25
C ALA A 442 19.47 -23.22 -18.23
N LYS A 443 19.76 -24.46 -17.80
CA LYS A 443 20.48 -25.40 -18.65
C LYS A 443 19.66 -25.97 -19.80
N GLU A 444 18.37 -26.25 -19.59
CA GLU A 444 17.50 -26.88 -20.59
C GLU A 444 16.93 -25.90 -21.61
N MET A 445 16.64 -24.65 -21.21
CA MET A 445 16.03 -23.65 -22.09
C MET A 445 17.04 -22.68 -22.72
N PHE A 446 18.12 -22.35 -22.00
CA PHE A 446 19.12 -21.38 -22.45
C PHE A 446 20.46 -22.04 -22.81
N GLY A 447 20.81 -23.14 -22.14
CA GLY A 447 22.13 -23.77 -22.25
C GLY A 447 23.20 -23.12 -21.36
N ALA A 448 22.87 -21.98 -20.76
CA ALA A 448 23.66 -21.21 -19.81
C ALA A 448 23.94 -21.96 -18.50
N ASP A 449 24.97 -21.52 -17.78
CA ASP A 449 25.17 -21.85 -16.38
C ASP A 449 24.37 -20.88 -15.46
N GLY A 450 24.43 -21.07 -14.15
CA GLY A 450 23.65 -20.27 -13.19
C GLY A 450 22.21 -20.77 -13.01
N TRP A 451 21.28 -19.87 -12.67
CA TRP A 451 19.85 -20.17 -12.48
C TRP A 451 18.97 -19.04 -13.04
N VAL A 452 17.72 -19.36 -13.36
CA VAL A 452 16.72 -18.40 -13.87
C VAL A 452 15.33 -18.68 -13.30
N VAL A 453 14.49 -17.64 -13.23
CA VAL A 453 13.05 -17.71 -13.01
C VAL A 453 12.40 -16.65 -13.90
N HIS A 454 11.19 -16.92 -14.42
CA HIS A 454 10.43 -15.99 -15.25
C HIS A 454 9.41 -15.19 -14.41
N SER A 455 8.37 -14.63 -15.04
CA SER A 455 7.40 -13.68 -14.48
C SER A 455 6.42 -14.23 -13.44
N GLN A 456 6.26 -15.55 -13.36
CA GLN A 456 5.34 -16.25 -12.46
C GLN A 456 6.01 -17.50 -11.90
N THR A 457 5.79 -17.77 -10.61
CA THR A 457 6.27 -18.98 -9.96
C THR A 457 5.35 -19.43 -8.82
N ASN A 458 5.60 -20.61 -8.25
CA ASN A 458 4.77 -21.27 -7.26
C ASN A 458 5.63 -21.91 -6.14
N PRO A 459 5.04 -22.43 -5.04
CA PRO A 459 5.78 -23.12 -3.97
C PRO A 459 6.61 -24.35 -4.37
N PHE A 460 6.46 -24.82 -5.61
CA PHE A 460 7.03 -26.07 -6.10
C PHE A 460 8.13 -25.87 -7.14
N GLY A 461 8.65 -24.64 -7.28
CA GLY A 461 9.80 -24.36 -8.13
C GLY A 461 9.46 -24.22 -9.61
N PHE A 462 8.29 -23.71 -9.97
CA PHE A 462 7.97 -23.40 -11.38
C PHE A 462 8.88 -22.25 -11.86
N THR A 463 9.99 -22.58 -12.51
CA THR A 463 11.02 -21.62 -12.92
C THR A 463 11.08 -21.38 -14.42
N GLY A 464 10.49 -22.27 -15.22
CA GLY A 464 10.33 -22.11 -16.66
C GLY A 464 9.20 -21.14 -17.03
N VAL A 465 8.51 -21.42 -18.14
CA VAL A 465 7.58 -20.47 -18.78
C VAL A 465 6.13 -20.93 -18.80
N ILE A 466 5.24 -19.94 -18.73
CA ILE A 466 3.79 -20.08 -18.93
C ILE A 466 3.38 -19.82 -20.40
N GLY A 467 2.14 -20.13 -20.74
CA GLY A 467 1.57 -19.92 -22.08
C GLY A 467 0.85 -18.58 -22.29
N TYR A 468 1.40 -17.44 -21.86
CA TYR A 468 0.73 -16.13 -21.94
C TYR A 468 1.57 -15.05 -22.68
N PRO A 469 1.17 -14.61 -23.90
CA PRO A 469 2.03 -13.79 -24.76
C PRO A 469 2.58 -12.50 -24.16
N LEU A 470 1.78 -11.83 -23.34
CA LEU A 470 2.06 -10.49 -22.82
C LEU A 470 2.78 -10.48 -21.46
N ALA A 471 3.08 -11.64 -20.86
CA ALA A 471 3.86 -11.70 -19.61
C ALA A 471 4.47 -13.09 -19.31
N PHE A 472 5.09 -13.78 -20.28
CA PHE A 472 5.75 -15.08 -20.03
C PHE A 472 7.28 -15.05 -19.99
N TRP A 473 7.92 -14.21 -20.81
CA TRP A 473 9.37 -14.27 -21.03
C TRP A 473 10.10 -13.11 -20.36
N MET A 474 10.43 -13.32 -19.08
CA MET A 474 11.14 -12.35 -18.23
C MET A 474 12.24 -13.02 -17.39
N PRO A 475 13.34 -13.49 -18.01
CA PRO A 475 14.45 -14.10 -17.27
C PRO A 475 15.14 -13.12 -16.28
N ASP A 476 14.89 -11.81 -16.40
CA ASP A 476 15.33 -10.75 -15.49
C ASP A 476 14.60 -10.73 -14.14
N ALA A 477 13.47 -11.42 -14.00
CA ALA A 477 12.72 -11.51 -12.74
C ALA A 477 13.60 -11.99 -11.56
N GLY A 478 14.47 -12.98 -11.79
CA GLY A 478 15.44 -13.44 -10.80
C GLY A 478 16.42 -12.34 -10.34
N ALA A 479 16.82 -11.44 -11.24
CA ALA A 479 17.79 -10.38 -10.95
C ALA A 479 17.16 -9.24 -10.13
N TRP A 480 15.86 -9.02 -10.31
CA TRP A 480 15.09 -8.15 -9.43
C TRP A 480 14.84 -8.78 -8.06
N LEU A 481 14.51 -10.08 -7.97
CA LEU A 481 14.41 -10.77 -6.67
C LEU A 481 15.75 -10.69 -5.91
N ALA A 482 16.88 -10.82 -6.60
CA ALA A 482 18.21 -10.68 -6.04
C ALA A 482 18.50 -9.25 -5.48
N GLN A 483 17.78 -8.21 -5.91
CA GLN A 483 17.89 -6.87 -5.33
C GLN A 483 17.51 -6.85 -3.85
N HIS A 484 16.53 -7.66 -3.42
CA HIS A 484 16.12 -7.72 -2.00
C HIS A 484 17.23 -8.25 -1.08
N TYR A 485 18.08 -9.15 -1.57
CA TYR A 485 19.25 -9.63 -0.85
C TYR A 485 20.30 -8.52 -0.67
N TRP A 486 20.55 -7.72 -1.71
CA TRP A 486 21.44 -6.57 -1.61
C TRP A 486 20.88 -5.51 -0.66
N GLU A 487 19.59 -5.21 -0.75
CA GLU A 487 18.93 -4.23 0.11
C GLU A 487 18.93 -4.65 1.58
N HIS A 488 18.66 -5.94 1.89
CA HIS A 488 18.77 -6.44 3.25
C HIS A 488 20.18 -6.22 3.83
N TYR A 489 21.25 -6.49 3.08
CA TYR A 489 22.60 -6.10 3.50
C TYR A 489 22.75 -4.59 3.67
N GLN A 490 22.21 -3.77 2.76
CA GLN A 490 22.34 -2.32 2.87
C GLN A 490 21.62 -1.75 4.11
N PHE A 491 20.47 -2.31 4.52
CA PHE A 491 19.72 -1.87 5.70
C PHE A 491 20.15 -2.51 7.04
N THR A 492 20.77 -3.69 7.04
CA THR A 492 21.27 -4.38 8.26
C THR A 492 22.77 -4.25 8.48
N GLN A 493 23.54 -4.06 7.39
CA GLN A 493 25.00 -4.21 7.31
C GLN A 493 25.49 -5.57 7.87
N ASP A 494 24.69 -6.63 7.69
CA ASP A 494 25.08 -8.00 8.02
C ASP A 494 26.02 -8.59 6.96
N LYS A 495 27.31 -8.58 7.28
CA LYS A 495 28.37 -9.11 6.41
C LYS A 495 28.36 -10.64 6.32
N THR A 496 27.78 -11.33 7.29
CA THR A 496 27.64 -12.79 7.26
C THR A 496 26.56 -13.17 6.25
N PHE A 497 25.37 -12.56 6.36
CA PHE A 497 24.31 -12.71 5.35
C PHE A 497 24.80 -12.35 3.95
N LEU A 498 25.53 -11.23 3.80
CA LEU A 498 26.09 -10.84 2.51
C LEU A 498 27.01 -11.92 1.94
N LYS A 499 27.95 -12.42 2.74
CA LYS A 499 28.99 -13.34 2.28
C LYS A 499 28.48 -14.76 2.04
N GLU A 500 27.58 -15.25 2.89
CA GLU A 500 27.20 -16.66 2.95
C GLU A 500 25.91 -16.96 2.18
N ARG A 501 25.05 -15.95 1.96
CA ARG A 501 23.74 -16.12 1.30
C ARG A 501 23.57 -15.22 0.07
N ALA A 502 23.60 -13.90 0.26
CA ALA A 502 23.28 -12.94 -0.80
C ALA A 502 24.28 -12.93 -1.96
N TYR A 503 25.59 -12.88 -1.66
CA TYR A 503 26.62 -12.79 -2.68
C TYR A 503 26.75 -14.06 -3.54
N PRO A 504 26.73 -15.29 -2.97
CA PRO A 504 26.66 -16.50 -3.78
C PRO A 504 25.46 -16.52 -4.74
N LEU A 505 24.26 -16.18 -4.26
CA LEU A 505 23.05 -16.16 -5.08
C LEU A 505 23.13 -15.13 -6.22
N MET A 506 23.54 -13.89 -5.93
CA MET A 506 23.76 -12.86 -6.95
C MET A 506 24.84 -13.27 -7.96
N LYS A 507 25.95 -13.87 -7.48
CA LYS A 507 27.08 -14.26 -8.32
C LYS A 507 26.72 -15.38 -9.29
N GLU A 508 25.94 -16.35 -8.82
CA GLU A 508 25.45 -17.44 -9.65
C GLU A 508 24.44 -16.96 -10.71
N LEU A 509 23.56 -16.04 -10.34
CA LEU A 509 22.64 -15.40 -11.29
C LEU A 509 23.39 -14.53 -12.31
N ALA A 510 24.50 -13.90 -11.93
CA ALA A 510 25.35 -13.21 -12.89
C ALA A 510 26.11 -14.16 -13.82
N ALA A 511 26.30 -15.45 -13.48
CA ALA A 511 26.82 -16.43 -14.42
C ALA A 511 25.84 -16.65 -15.58
N PHE A 512 24.54 -16.80 -15.29
CA PHE A 512 23.49 -16.85 -16.31
C PHE A 512 23.53 -15.62 -17.23
N TRP A 513 23.63 -14.41 -16.68
CA TRP A 513 23.72 -13.19 -17.48
C TRP A 513 25.04 -13.00 -18.25
N LEU A 514 26.13 -13.62 -17.81
CA LEU A 514 27.39 -13.64 -18.57
C LEU A 514 27.29 -14.48 -19.85
N ASP A 515 26.48 -15.54 -19.84
CA ASP A 515 26.20 -16.38 -21.00
C ASP A 515 25.10 -15.76 -21.91
N GLU A 516 24.06 -15.16 -21.30
CA GLU A 516 22.85 -14.73 -22.03
C GLU A 516 22.87 -13.28 -22.55
N LEU A 517 23.75 -12.40 -22.07
CA LEU A 517 23.90 -11.05 -22.62
C LEU A 517 24.41 -11.08 -24.07
N GLN A 518 23.62 -10.55 -25.00
CA GLN A 518 23.96 -10.52 -26.42
C GLN A 518 24.68 -9.22 -26.78
N VAL A 519 25.61 -9.28 -27.75
CA VAL A 519 26.16 -8.06 -28.36
C VAL A 519 25.15 -7.56 -29.41
N ASP A 520 24.62 -6.38 -29.19
CA ASP A 520 23.73 -5.71 -30.14
C ASP A 520 24.51 -5.34 -31.42
N PRO A 521 24.12 -5.83 -32.61
CA PRO A 521 24.85 -5.55 -33.84
C PRO A 521 24.73 -4.09 -34.29
N ARG A 522 23.81 -3.30 -33.73
CA ARG A 522 23.57 -1.89 -34.09
C ARG A 522 24.60 -0.93 -33.50
N ASP A 523 25.06 -1.19 -32.27
CA ASP A 523 25.97 -0.30 -31.53
C ASP A 523 27.10 -1.00 -30.73
N GLY A 524 27.13 -2.33 -30.73
CA GLY A 524 28.16 -3.13 -30.04
C GLY A 524 28.01 -3.20 -28.52
N LYS A 525 26.90 -2.68 -27.95
CA LYS A 525 26.60 -2.79 -26.51
C LYS A 525 26.11 -4.18 -26.14
N LEU A 526 26.30 -4.57 -24.87
CA LEU A 526 25.66 -5.76 -24.31
C LEU A 526 24.21 -5.44 -23.93
N VAL A 527 23.28 -6.27 -24.39
CA VAL A 527 21.83 -6.12 -24.20
C VAL A 527 21.16 -7.42 -23.79
N VAL A 528 20.06 -7.31 -23.04
CA VAL A 528 19.10 -8.41 -22.87
C VAL A 528 18.39 -8.64 -24.22
N SER A 529 18.37 -9.89 -24.70
CA SER A 529 17.66 -10.27 -25.92
C SER A 529 17.34 -11.77 -25.95
N PRO A 530 16.09 -12.22 -26.16
CA PRO A 530 14.88 -11.40 -26.26
C PRO A 530 14.57 -10.66 -24.96
N SER A 531 14.09 -9.43 -25.10
CA SER A 531 13.69 -8.52 -24.02
C SER A 531 12.26 -8.05 -24.27
N PHE A 532 11.55 -7.75 -23.19
CA PHE A 532 10.15 -7.34 -23.23
C PHE A 532 9.90 -6.27 -22.17
N SER A 533 8.92 -5.39 -22.39
CA SER A 533 8.45 -4.47 -21.35
C SER A 533 7.12 -4.96 -20.81
N PRO A 534 7.03 -5.38 -19.54
CA PRO A 534 5.77 -5.78 -18.92
C PRO A 534 4.75 -4.65 -19.08
N GLU A 535 3.59 -4.83 -19.72
CA GLU A 535 3.02 -6.05 -20.30
C GLU A 535 2.43 -5.74 -21.69
N HIS A 536 3.22 -5.06 -22.52
CA HIS A 536 2.73 -4.50 -23.79
C HIS A 536 3.84 -4.27 -24.83
N GLY A 537 3.40 -3.93 -26.03
CA GLY A 537 4.28 -3.76 -27.20
C GLY A 537 4.95 -5.07 -27.64
N ASP A 538 6.07 -4.92 -28.35
CA ASP A 538 6.75 -6.03 -29.01
C ASP A 538 8.02 -6.47 -28.26
N TYR A 539 8.40 -7.74 -28.45
CA TYR A 539 9.69 -8.27 -28.04
C TYR A 539 10.80 -7.60 -28.86
N SER A 540 11.90 -7.23 -28.21
CA SER A 540 13.01 -6.48 -28.82
C SER A 540 14.33 -6.81 -28.12
N ALA A 541 15.42 -6.13 -28.49
CA ALA A 541 16.69 -6.20 -27.78
C ALA A 541 16.92 -4.91 -26.98
N GLY A 542 17.21 -5.05 -25.67
CA GLY A 542 17.53 -3.94 -24.77
C GLY A 542 16.34 -3.06 -24.37
N ALA A 543 15.16 -3.63 -24.12
CA ALA A 543 14.06 -2.88 -23.51
C ALA A 543 14.48 -2.37 -22.12
N ALA A 544 13.99 -1.19 -21.73
CA ALA A 544 14.54 -0.43 -20.62
C ALA A 544 14.55 -1.21 -19.30
N MET A 545 13.43 -1.88 -18.97
CA MET A 545 13.28 -2.56 -17.67
C MET A 545 14.23 -3.75 -17.46
N PRO A 546 14.26 -4.80 -18.31
CA PRO A 546 15.24 -5.89 -18.13
C PRO A 546 16.68 -5.40 -18.15
N GLN A 547 16.96 -4.40 -19.00
CA GLN A 547 18.30 -3.81 -19.11
C GLN A 547 18.74 -3.14 -17.80
N GLN A 548 17.86 -2.32 -17.20
CA GLN A 548 18.13 -1.67 -15.91
C GLN A 548 18.21 -2.69 -14.75
N ILE A 549 17.38 -3.74 -14.75
CA ILE A 549 17.42 -4.80 -13.73
C ILE A 549 18.77 -5.54 -13.75
N VAL A 550 19.22 -5.97 -14.93
CA VAL A 550 20.52 -6.65 -15.10
C VAL A 550 21.69 -5.71 -14.76
N TRP A 551 21.59 -4.42 -15.10
CA TRP A 551 22.56 -3.42 -14.68
C TRP A 551 22.64 -3.27 -13.15
N ASP A 552 21.51 -3.30 -12.44
CA ASP A 552 21.49 -3.22 -10.98
C ASP A 552 22.14 -4.46 -10.34
N LEU A 553 21.88 -5.68 -10.84
CA LEU A 553 22.55 -6.91 -10.39
C LEU A 553 24.07 -6.80 -10.49
N PHE A 554 24.60 -6.43 -11.65
CA PHE A 554 26.05 -6.30 -11.83
C PHE A 554 26.64 -5.17 -10.97
N THR A 555 25.91 -4.09 -10.74
CA THR A 555 26.33 -3.00 -9.85
C THR A 555 26.33 -3.42 -8.38
N ASN A 556 25.32 -4.16 -7.93
CA ASN A 556 25.25 -4.75 -6.60
C ASN A 556 26.44 -5.70 -6.37
N LEU A 557 26.78 -6.53 -7.36
CA LEU A 557 27.98 -7.38 -7.32
C LEU A 557 29.28 -6.58 -7.26
N LYS A 558 29.41 -5.50 -8.04
CA LYS A 558 30.58 -4.61 -8.04
C LYS A 558 30.78 -3.93 -6.69
N GLU A 559 29.69 -3.53 -6.02
CA GLU A 559 29.71 -2.91 -4.69
C GLU A 559 29.94 -3.95 -3.56
N ALA A 560 29.39 -5.16 -3.68
CA ALA A 560 29.54 -6.25 -2.71
C ALA A 560 30.92 -6.93 -2.76
N ALA A 561 31.49 -7.12 -3.96
CA ALA A 561 32.70 -7.93 -4.19
C ALA A 561 33.92 -7.53 -3.31
N PRO A 562 34.22 -6.23 -3.07
CA PRO A 562 35.27 -5.83 -2.13
C PRO A 562 34.98 -6.19 -0.67
N VAL A 563 33.71 -6.23 -0.26
CA VAL A 563 33.28 -6.51 1.13
C VAL A 563 33.44 -7.99 1.47
N VAL A 564 33.11 -8.88 0.53
CA VAL A 564 33.21 -10.34 0.71
C VAL A 564 34.61 -10.91 0.43
N GLY A 565 35.51 -10.10 -0.14
CA GLY A 565 36.90 -10.49 -0.43
C GLY A 565 37.09 -11.19 -1.78
N GLU A 566 36.27 -10.86 -2.79
CA GLU A 566 36.33 -11.49 -4.11
C GLU A 566 37.65 -11.20 -4.86
N THR A 567 38.03 -12.12 -5.74
CA THR A 567 39.21 -12.06 -6.60
C THR A 567 39.27 -10.77 -7.44
N SER A 568 40.49 -10.32 -7.76
CA SER A 568 40.70 -9.19 -8.67
C SER A 568 40.22 -9.51 -10.10
N ALA A 569 40.39 -10.75 -10.55
CA ALA A 569 39.98 -11.21 -11.87
C ALA A 569 38.46 -11.10 -12.07
N TYR A 570 37.64 -11.65 -11.16
CA TYR A 570 36.19 -11.56 -11.28
C TYR A 570 35.69 -10.11 -11.13
N ARG A 571 36.27 -9.32 -10.22
CA ARG A 571 35.96 -7.88 -10.12
C ARG A 571 36.24 -7.11 -11.42
N ALA A 572 37.33 -7.44 -12.13
CA ALA A 572 37.64 -6.84 -13.43
C ALA A 572 36.66 -7.29 -14.53
N GLN A 573 36.22 -8.57 -14.52
CA GLN A 573 35.20 -9.08 -15.43
C GLN A 573 33.87 -8.33 -15.24
N ILE A 574 33.38 -8.20 -13.99
CA ILE A 574 32.12 -7.50 -13.69
C ILE A 574 32.19 -6.01 -14.08
N ALA A 575 33.32 -5.34 -13.84
CA ALA A 575 33.53 -3.98 -14.31
C ALA A 575 33.47 -3.89 -15.84
N SER A 576 34.19 -4.77 -16.55
CA SER A 576 34.21 -4.80 -18.02
C SER A 576 32.86 -5.11 -18.65
N VAL A 577 32.01 -5.89 -17.99
CA VAL A 577 30.62 -6.14 -18.42
C VAL A 577 29.79 -4.87 -18.25
N LEU A 578 29.81 -4.23 -17.07
CA LEU A 578 29.07 -2.98 -16.83
C LEU A 578 29.45 -1.85 -17.81
N ASP A 579 30.73 -1.70 -18.15
CA ASP A 579 31.19 -0.66 -19.08
C ASP A 579 30.67 -0.91 -20.53
N ARG A 580 30.47 -2.18 -20.88
CA ARG A 580 29.91 -2.63 -22.17
C ARG A 580 28.39 -2.76 -22.17
N LEU A 581 27.76 -2.87 -21.00
CA LEU A 581 26.32 -2.98 -20.84
C LEU A 581 25.64 -1.69 -21.30
N ASP A 582 24.51 -1.84 -21.96
CA ASP A 582 23.60 -0.74 -22.20
C ASP A 582 22.93 -0.32 -20.86
N PRO A 583 22.78 0.97 -20.53
CA PRO A 583 22.19 1.40 -19.26
C PRO A 583 20.65 1.31 -19.24
N GLY A 584 19.98 1.03 -20.37
CA GLY A 584 18.52 0.99 -20.44
C GLY A 584 17.86 2.36 -20.23
N MET A 585 18.59 3.46 -20.41
CA MET A 585 18.10 4.83 -20.18
C MET A 585 18.46 5.75 -21.33
N ARG A 586 17.44 6.30 -22.00
CA ARG A 586 17.53 7.22 -23.13
C ARG A 586 16.38 8.22 -23.06
N ILE A 587 16.61 9.43 -23.55
CA ILE A 587 15.57 10.46 -23.67
C ILE A 587 15.06 10.46 -25.11
N GLY A 588 13.76 10.29 -25.29
CA GLY A 588 13.12 10.20 -26.61
C GLY A 588 12.66 11.53 -27.18
N SER A 589 12.02 11.49 -28.36
CA SER A 589 11.69 12.68 -29.15
C SER A 589 10.72 13.66 -28.50
N TRP A 590 9.87 13.21 -27.58
CA TRP A 590 8.95 14.07 -26.81
C TRP A 590 9.43 14.32 -25.37
N GLY A 591 10.68 13.98 -25.06
CA GLY A 591 11.33 14.24 -23.79
C GLY A 591 11.04 13.20 -22.71
N GLN A 592 10.45 12.05 -23.06
CA GLN A 592 10.21 10.91 -22.17
C GLN A 592 11.48 10.08 -21.93
N LEU A 593 11.51 9.31 -20.84
CA LEU A 593 12.43 8.18 -20.74
C LEU A 593 11.88 7.02 -21.59
N GLN A 594 12.66 6.56 -22.57
CA GLN A 594 12.24 5.52 -23.52
C GLN A 594 12.05 4.16 -22.86
N GLU A 595 10.98 3.46 -23.25
CA GLU A 595 10.65 2.11 -22.79
C GLU A 595 11.34 1.01 -23.59
N TRP A 596 11.60 1.26 -24.87
CA TRP A 596 12.39 0.40 -25.74
C TRP A 596 13.75 1.04 -26.07
N LYS A 597 14.62 0.30 -26.76
CA LYS A 597 15.91 0.83 -27.25
C LYS A 597 15.75 1.83 -28.39
N GLU A 598 14.68 1.67 -29.16
CA GLU A 598 14.25 2.57 -30.23
C GLU A 598 13.13 3.49 -29.71
N ASP A 599 12.96 4.67 -30.31
CA ASP A 599 11.95 5.67 -29.92
C ASP A 599 10.54 5.28 -30.37
N TRP A 600 9.94 4.31 -29.67
CA TRP A 600 8.62 3.74 -29.99
C TRP A 600 7.52 4.12 -28.98
N ASP A 601 7.84 4.86 -27.93
CA ASP A 601 6.89 5.28 -26.89
C ASP A 601 5.77 6.18 -27.46
N ASP A 602 4.52 5.75 -27.30
CA ASP A 602 3.34 6.56 -27.61
C ASP A 602 3.06 7.56 -26.46
N PRO A 603 3.05 8.88 -26.69
CA PRO A 603 2.76 9.88 -25.67
C PRO A 603 1.31 9.84 -25.14
N THR A 604 0.42 9.08 -25.77
CA THR A 604 -0.98 8.89 -25.37
C THR A 604 -1.23 7.57 -24.64
N ASP A 605 -0.23 6.68 -24.56
CA ASP A 605 -0.36 5.40 -23.88
C ASP A 605 -0.40 5.56 -22.34
N GLN A 606 -1.49 5.10 -21.75
CA GLN A 606 -1.75 5.12 -20.30
C GLN A 606 -1.68 3.72 -19.67
N HIS A 607 -0.89 2.81 -20.27
CA HIS A 607 -0.67 1.47 -19.73
C HIS A 607 -0.31 1.48 -18.23
N ARG A 608 -0.82 0.48 -17.51
CA ARG A 608 -0.72 0.38 -16.04
C ARG A 608 0.72 0.15 -15.55
N HIS A 609 1.58 -0.43 -16.37
CA HIS A 609 3.00 -0.55 -16.05
C HIS A 609 3.76 0.72 -16.48
N THR A 610 4.71 1.15 -15.65
CA THR A 610 5.72 2.15 -16.03
C THR A 610 7.11 1.53 -15.84
N SER A 611 7.26 0.37 -16.46
CA SER A 611 8.39 -0.56 -16.41
C SER A 611 9.74 0.12 -16.62
N GLN A 612 9.83 1.07 -17.55
CA GLN A 612 11.05 1.82 -17.86
C GLN A 612 11.59 2.67 -16.71
N LEU A 613 10.80 2.88 -15.65
CA LEU A 613 11.21 3.63 -14.46
C LEU A 613 11.73 2.74 -13.32
N PHE A 614 11.95 1.44 -13.52
CA PHE A 614 12.60 0.57 -12.53
C PHE A 614 13.87 1.21 -11.91
N GLY A 615 14.70 1.85 -12.73
CA GLY A 615 15.93 2.52 -12.30
C GLY A 615 15.74 3.78 -11.44
N LEU A 616 14.53 4.35 -11.39
CA LEU A 616 14.08 5.39 -10.45
C LEU A 616 13.52 4.76 -9.16
N HIS A 617 12.69 3.72 -9.30
CA HIS A 617 12.19 2.91 -8.18
C HIS A 617 11.81 1.49 -8.63
N PRO A 618 12.20 0.42 -7.92
CA PRO A 618 12.98 0.40 -6.67
C PRO A 618 14.49 0.64 -6.85
N GLY A 619 15.02 0.57 -8.08
CA GLY A 619 16.42 0.78 -8.41
C GLY A 619 16.97 2.17 -8.04
N ARG A 620 18.28 2.35 -8.25
CA ARG A 620 19.02 3.56 -7.83
C ARG A 620 19.94 4.15 -8.92
N GLN A 621 19.61 3.88 -10.18
CA GLN A 621 20.36 4.35 -11.35
C GLN A 621 20.02 5.81 -11.68
N LEU A 622 18.73 6.15 -11.62
CA LEU A 622 18.21 7.49 -11.86
C LEU A 622 18.02 8.18 -10.51
N ILE A 623 18.83 9.21 -10.25
CA ILE A 623 18.79 10.00 -9.01
C ILE A 623 18.72 11.48 -9.41
N PRO A 624 17.66 12.24 -9.06
CA PRO A 624 17.48 13.62 -9.56
C PRO A 624 18.67 14.56 -9.31
N SER A 625 19.38 14.41 -8.18
CA SER A 625 20.56 15.21 -7.84
C SER A 625 21.84 14.83 -8.60
N LYS A 626 21.84 13.72 -9.36
CA LYS A 626 22.96 13.25 -10.20
C LYS A 626 22.64 13.29 -11.69
N SER A 627 21.37 13.09 -12.05
CA SER A 627 20.91 12.98 -13.44
C SER A 627 19.60 13.78 -13.63
N PRO A 628 19.65 15.13 -13.58
CA PRO A 628 18.46 15.97 -13.65
C PRO A 628 17.68 15.82 -14.96
N ASP A 629 18.36 15.64 -16.09
CA ASP A 629 17.72 15.47 -17.40
C ASP A 629 16.93 14.16 -17.48
N LEU A 630 17.46 13.06 -16.92
CA LEU A 630 16.75 11.79 -16.81
C LEU A 630 15.58 11.89 -15.82
N ALA A 631 15.69 12.67 -14.74
CA ALA A 631 14.58 12.92 -13.82
C ALA A 631 13.46 13.74 -14.45
N ALA A 632 13.79 14.74 -15.26
CA ALA A 632 12.83 15.45 -16.10
C ALA A 632 12.15 14.50 -17.09
N ALA A 633 12.92 13.59 -17.70
CA ALA A 633 12.38 12.61 -18.64
C ALA A 633 11.45 11.58 -17.98
N ALA A 634 11.80 11.09 -16.78
CA ALA A 634 10.93 10.24 -15.98
C ALA A 634 9.64 10.94 -15.55
N ALA A 635 9.72 12.22 -15.15
CA ALA A 635 8.54 13.03 -14.87
C ALA A 635 7.66 13.25 -16.12
N MET A 636 8.25 13.30 -17.32
CA MET A 636 7.52 13.38 -18.58
C MET A 636 6.83 12.04 -18.93
N THR A 637 7.52 10.90 -18.75
CA THR A 637 6.93 9.56 -18.87
C THR A 637 5.72 9.39 -17.95
N LEU A 638 5.82 9.79 -16.68
CA LEU A 638 4.70 9.71 -15.73
C LEU A 638 3.51 10.60 -16.14
N LYS A 639 3.77 11.79 -16.70
CA LYS A 639 2.71 12.67 -17.22
C LYS A 639 1.98 12.07 -18.43
N GLY A 640 2.70 11.39 -19.33
CA GLY A 640 2.10 10.66 -20.46
C GLY A 640 1.24 9.47 -19.98
N ARG A 641 1.80 8.65 -19.07
CA ARG A 641 1.13 7.50 -18.42
C ARG A 641 -0.09 7.89 -17.57
N GLY A 642 -0.16 9.14 -17.12
CA GLY A 642 -1.25 9.68 -16.30
C GLY A 642 -1.34 9.07 -14.88
N ASP A 643 -2.30 9.56 -14.11
CA ASP A 643 -2.48 9.20 -12.69
C ASP A 643 -3.45 8.03 -12.46
N GLY A 644 -3.95 7.42 -13.54
CA GLY A 644 -4.82 6.25 -13.50
C GLY A 644 -4.09 4.92 -13.25
N GLY A 645 -4.83 3.84 -13.42
CA GLY A 645 -4.35 2.45 -13.30
C GLY A 645 -4.93 1.69 -12.11
N THR A 646 -4.39 0.48 -11.90
CA THR A 646 -4.72 -0.44 -10.81
C THR A 646 -4.15 0.04 -9.47
N GLY A 647 -4.52 -0.61 -8.36
CA GLY A 647 -3.99 -0.30 -7.03
C GLY A 647 -2.46 -0.36 -6.95
N TRP A 648 -1.83 -1.48 -7.34
CA TRP A 648 -0.37 -1.59 -7.44
C TRP A 648 0.27 -0.55 -8.39
N SER A 649 -0.39 -0.19 -9.50
CA SER A 649 0.11 0.83 -10.43
C SER A 649 0.19 2.19 -9.75
N LYS A 650 -0.88 2.58 -9.04
CA LYS A 650 -0.91 3.82 -8.25
C LYS A 650 0.13 3.77 -7.14
N ALA A 651 0.25 2.64 -6.43
CA ALA A 651 1.26 2.44 -5.39
C ALA A 651 2.70 2.62 -5.92
N TRP A 652 3.03 2.11 -7.11
CA TRP A 652 4.35 2.34 -7.71
C TRP A 652 4.53 3.83 -8.07
N LYS A 653 3.50 4.50 -8.61
CA LYS A 653 3.52 5.94 -8.91
C LYS A 653 3.73 6.82 -7.67
N ILE A 654 3.22 6.45 -6.49
CA ILE A 654 3.57 7.13 -5.21
C ILE A 654 5.10 7.09 -5.01
N ASN A 655 5.71 5.91 -5.13
CA ASN A 655 7.16 5.75 -4.97
C ASN A 655 7.96 6.53 -6.03
N PHE A 656 7.50 6.55 -7.29
CA PHE A 656 8.16 7.31 -8.37
C PHE A 656 8.15 8.82 -8.10
N TRP A 657 6.99 9.40 -7.76
CA TRP A 657 6.89 10.83 -7.47
C TRP A 657 7.66 11.23 -6.21
N ALA A 658 7.66 10.38 -5.17
CA ALA A 658 8.51 10.55 -4.01
C ALA A 658 10.01 10.57 -4.38
N ARG A 659 10.46 9.65 -5.24
CA ARG A 659 11.86 9.60 -5.75
C ARG A 659 12.23 10.79 -6.65
N LEU A 660 11.25 11.40 -7.33
CA LEU A 660 11.41 12.65 -8.08
C LEU A 660 11.40 13.91 -7.18
N LEU A 661 11.21 13.75 -5.87
CA LEU A 661 11.13 14.81 -4.87
C LEU A 661 9.84 15.66 -4.98
N ASP A 662 8.80 15.13 -5.63
CA ASP A 662 7.47 15.76 -5.72
C ASP A 662 6.50 15.11 -4.72
N GLY A 663 6.52 15.63 -3.49
CA GLY A 663 5.65 15.18 -2.41
C GLY A 663 4.17 15.37 -2.73
N ASN A 664 3.80 16.48 -3.40
CA ASN A 664 2.41 16.80 -3.68
C ASN A 664 1.81 15.84 -4.70
N HIS A 665 2.54 15.52 -5.79
CA HIS A 665 2.07 14.53 -6.76
C HIS A 665 2.11 13.10 -6.19
N SER A 666 3.08 12.79 -5.33
CA SER A 666 3.11 11.53 -4.57
C SER A 666 1.88 11.36 -3.64
N HIS A 667 1.50 12.40 -2.91
CA HIS A 667 0.28 12.41 -2.08
C HIS A 667 -0.99 12.37 -2.92
N LYS A 668 -1.03 13.04 -4.09
CA LYS A 668 -2.12 12.88 -5.06
C LYS A 668 -2.32 11.41 -5.44
N MET A 669 -1.26 10.68 -5.75
CA MET A 669 -1.36 9.25 -6.08
C MET A 669 -1.86 8.39 -4.91
N LEU A 670 -1.48 8.72 -3.67
CA LEU A 670 -2.04 8.08 -2.46
C LEU A 670 -3.55 8.37 -2.35
N SER A 671 -3.95 9.62 -2.61
CA SER A 671 -5.36 10.02 -2.58
C SER A 671 -6.18 9.28 -3.64
N GLU A 672 -5.66 9.13 -4.86
CA GLU A 672 -6.33 8.37 -5.92
C GLU A 672 -6.44 6.87 -5.60
N LEU A 673 -5.42 6.28 -4.97
CA LEU A 673 -5.48 4.90 -4.48
C LEU A 673 -6.59 4.74 -3.42
N LEU A 674 -6.61 5.59 -2.40
CA LEU A 674 -7.63 5.56 -1.34
C LEU A 674 -9.05 5.77 -1.88
N LYS A 675 -9.23 6.66 -2.87
CA LYS A 675 -10.54 6.90 -3.49
C LYS A 675 -11.02 5.71 -4.31
N THR A 676 -10.17 5.21 -5.22
CA THR A 676 -10.61 4.38 -6.35
C THR A 676 -10.09 2.93 -6.33
N SER A 677 -9.14 2.61 -5.46
CA SER A 677 -8.47 1.29 -5.38
C SER A 677 -8.37 0.77 -3.93
N THR A 678 -9.24 1.18 -3.01
CA THR A 678 -9.29 0.70 -1.62
C THR A 678 -10.70 0.21 -1.22
N LEU A 679 -10.81 -0.95 -0.59
CA LEU A 679 -12.08 -1.54 -0.13
C LEU A 679 -12.48 -1.08 1.28
N LYS A 680 -13.69 -1.42 1.76
CA LYS A 680 -14.19 -0.97 3.09
C LYS A 680 -13.28 -1.41 4.26
N ASN A 681 -12.64 -2.58 4.16
CA ASN A 681 -11.65 -3.13 5.09
C ASN A 681 -10.20 -2.63 4.84
N LEU A 682 -10.06 -1.56 4.04
CA LEU A 682 -8.80 -0.92 3.66
C LEU A 682 -7.82 -1.80 2.86
N TRP A 683 -8.24 -2.95 2.35
CA TRP A 683 -7.45 -3.68 1.34
C TRP A 683 -7.38 -2.90 0.03
N ASP A 684 -6.22 -2.96 -0.64
CA ASP A 684 -6.08 -2.51 -2.00
C ASP A 684 -6.89 -3.39 -2.98
N THR A 685 -7.28 -2.85 -4.13
CA THR A 685 -7.96 -3.62 -5.16
C THR A 685 -7.47 -3.26 -6.55
N HIS A 686 -7.11 -4.29 -7.32
CA HIS A 686 -6.70 -4.18 -8.71
C HIS A 686 -7.79 -3.58 -9.63
N PRO A 687 -9.09 -3.97 -9.58
CA PRO A 687 -9.71 -5.09 -8.84
C PRO A 687 -9.47 -6.46 -9.50
N PRO A 688 -9.67 -7.58 -8.76
CA PRO A 688 -10.09 -7.70 -7.35
C PRO A 688 -8.95 -7.48 -6.34
N PHE A 689 -9.16 -7.81 -5.05
CA PHE A 689 -8.16 -7.71 -3.97
C PHE A 689 -6.81 -8.30 -4.36
N GLN A 690 -5.80 -7.44 -4.30
CA GLN A 690 -4.38 -7.71 -4.42
C GLN A 690 -3.69 -6.92 -3.31
N ILE A 691 -2.75 -7.54 -2.58
CA ILE A 691 -2.17 -6.94 -1.37
C ILE A 691 -0.98 -6.00 -1.68
N ASP A 692 -0.41 -6.15 -2.87
CA ASP A 692 0.73 -5.40 -3.38
C ASP A 692 0.54 -3.88 -3.26
N GLY A 693 -0.63 -3.34 -3.61
CA GLY A 693 -0.91 -1.91 -3.49
C GLY A 693 -0.89 -1.38 -2.05
N ASN A 694 -1.32 -2.14 -1.04
CA ASN A 694 -1.18 -1.76 0.37
C ASN A 694 0.30 -1.62 0.76
N PHE A 695 1.12 -2.58 0.34
CA PHE A 695 2.55 -2.65 0.65
C PHE A 695 3.35 -1.58 -0.09
N GLY A 696 3.13 -1.45 -1.39
CA GLY A 696 3.79 -0.44 -2.23
C GLY A 696 3.45 0.99 -1.81
N ALA A 697 2.20 1.27 -1.44
CA ALA A 697 1.82 2.59 -0.96
C ALA A 697 2.44 2.92 0.40
N THR A 698 2.54 1.95 1.31
CA THR A 698 3.25 2.10 2.58
C THR A 698 4.75 2.38 2.37
N ALA A 699 5.37 1.73 1.38
CA ALA A 699 6.73 2.05 0.96
C ALA A 699 6.83 3.47 0.39
N GLY A 700 5.89 3.89 -0.47
CA GLY A 700 5.89 5.22 -1.09
C GLY A 700 5.68 6.35 -0.09
N MET A 701 4.82 6.15 0.90
CA MET A 701 4.68 7.05 2.05
C MET A 701 5.96 7.13 2.89
N THR A 702 6.71 6.03 3.01
CA THR A 702 8.02 6.02 3.67
C THR A 702 9.07 6.78 2.85
N GLU A 703 9.10 6.59 1.52
CA GLU A 703 10.00 7.30 0.60
C GLU A 703 9.67 8.81 0.48
N MET A 704 8.45 9.26 0.81
CA MET A 704 8.15 10.69 1.01
C MET A 704 8.86 11.29 2.24
N LEU A 705 9.00 10.50 3.31
CA LEU A 705 9.48 10.93 4.62
C LEU A 705 11.00 10.68 4.84
N LEU A 706 11.55 9.67 4.18
CA LEU A 706 12.94 9.23 4.34
C LEU A 706 13.45 8.50 3.08
N GLN A 707 14.57 8.98 2.53
CA GLN A 707 15.29 8.31 1.45
C GLN A 707 16.72 7.98 1.86
N SER A 708 17.28 6.89 1.35
CA SER A 708 18.67 6.48 1.68
C SER A 708 19.45 5.86 0.52
N HIS A 709 18.90 5.86 -0.70
CA HIS A 709 19.48 5.21 -1.88
C HIS A 709 20.57 6.06 -2.57
N ALA A 710 20.59 7.39 -2.33
CA ALA A 710 21.39 8.33 -3.12
C ALA A 710 22.85 8.54 -2.67
N GLY A 711 23.28 7.89 -1.57
CA GLY A 711 24.57 8.17 -0.90
C GLY A 711 24.49 9.25 0.19
N SER A 712 23.29 9.49 0.71
CA SER A 712 22.99 10.12 1.99
C SER A 712 21.66 9.61 2.51
N ILE A 713 21.43 9.81 3.80
CA ILE A 713 20.10 9.76 4.41
C ILE A 713 19.46 11.12 4.16
N ASP A 714 18.54 11.18 3.21
CA ASP A 714 17.79 12.37 2.82
C ASP A 714 16.48 12.37 3.64
N VAL A 715 16.33 13.33 4.57
CA VAL A 715 15.23 13.39 5.54
C VAL A 715 14.18 14.38 5.09
N LEU A 716 12.90 13.98 5.11
CA LEU A 716 11.77 14.71 4.52
C LEU A 716 12.04 15.14 3.04
N PRO A 717 12.48 14.21 2.17
CA PRO A 717 12.89 14.52 0.80
C PRO A 717 11.73 14.94 -0.10
N ALA A 718 10.52 14.45 0.16
CA ALA A 718 9.31 14.72 -0.61
C ALA A 718 8.08 14.81 0.33
N LEU A 719 8.18 15.61 1.39
CA LEU A 719 7.05 15.89 2.29
C LEU A 719 5.94 16.66 1.53
N PRO A 720 4.72 16.12 1.42
CA PRO A 720 3.61 16.85 0.82
C PRO A 720 3.13 18.02 1.67
N ASP A 721 2.60 19.04 0.99
CA ASP A 721 2.02 20.23 1.63
C ASP A 721 0.80 19.88 2.51
N ALA A 722 0.09 18.78 2.19
CA ALA A 722 -0.99 18.22 3.01
C ALA A 722 -0.56 17.74 4.41
N TRP A 723 0.75 17.50 4.61
CA TRP A 723 1.34 17.07 5.88
C TRP A 723 2.30 18.13 6.48
N ALA A 724 2.38 19.32 5.86
CA ALA A 724 3.41 20.31 6.17
C ALA A 724 3.27 20.98 7.54
N ASP A 725 2.03 21.26 7.97
CA ASP A 725 1.69 22.00 9.20
C ASP A 725 2.45 21.50 10.43
N LYS A 726 2.40 20.20 10.72
CA LYS A 726 3.13 19.55 11.80
C LYS A 726 3.16 18.04 11.62
N GLY A 727 4.24 17.43 12.08
CA GLY A 727 4.27 15.99 12.22
C GLY A 727 5.57 15.46 12.79
N SER A 728 5.60 14.15 12.96
CA SER A 728 6.78 13.40 13.34
C SER A 728 6.69 11.96 12.87
N TYR A 729 7.85 11.37 12.61
CA TYR A 729 8.00 9.93 12.58
C TYR A 729 9.14 9.52 13.49
N ASP A 730 9.10 8.31 14.01
CA ASP A 730 10.23 7.70 14.70
C ASP A 730 10.38 6.24 14.32
N GLY A 731 11.62 5.77 14.22
CA GLY A 731 11.91 4.34 14.06
C GLY A 731 12.06 3.82 12.63
N LEU A 732 11.93 4.66 11.60
CA LEU A 732 12.19 4.28 10.21
C LEU A 732 13.65 3.84 10.01
N ARG A 733 13.92 2.99 9.02
CA ARG A 733 15.29 2.53 8.71
C ARG A 733 15.88 3.25 7.52
N ALA A 734 17.19 3.42 7.53
CA ALA A 734 17.99 3.87 6.41
C ALA A 734 19.19 2.94 6.16
N ARG A 735 19.59 2.85 4.89
CA ARG A 735 20.80 2.13 4.46
C ARG A 735 22.04 2.61 5.24
N GLY A 736 22.94 1.69 5.54
CA GLY A 736 24.03 1.89 6.51
C GLY A 736 23.71 1.45 7.94
N ALA A 737 22.59 0.75 8.16
CA ALA A 737 22.10 0.30 9.46
C ALA A 737 21.84 1.44 10.47
N TYR A 738 21.06 2.41 10.02
CA TYR A 738 20.58 3.53 10.84
C TYR A 738 19.07 3.43 11.09
N THR A 739 18.65 3.78 12.30
CA THR A 739 17.26 4.12 12.60
C THR A 739 17.12 5.64 12.68
N VAL A 740 16.09 6.19 12.05
CA VAL A 740 15.88 7.63 11.84
C VAL A 740 14.52 8.04 12.37
N GLY A 741 14.48 9.20 13.01
CA GLY A 741 13.27 9.91 13.37
C GLY A 741 13.35 11.37 12.93
N ALA A 742 12.21 12.01 12.73
CA ALA A 742 12.14 13.44 12.47
C ALA A 742 10.94 14.05 13.19
N THR A 743 11.00 15.35 13.40
CA THR A 743 9.87 16.20 13.80
C THR A 743 9.90 17.45 12.93
N TRP A 744 8.76 17.87 12.42
CA TRP A 744 8.63 19.05 11.56
C TRP A 744 7.42 19.91 11.90
N GLN A 745 7.49 21.16 11.48
CA GLN A 745 6.44 22.17 11.54
C GLN A 745 6.61 23.11 10.35
N ASP A 746 5.52 23.55 9.72
CA ASP A 746 5.51 24.46 8.56
C ASP A 746 6.49 24.04 7.44
N ALA A 747 6.44 22.74 7.11
CA ALA A 747 7.32 21.99 6.20
C ALA A 747 8.82 21.95 6.56
N ALA A 748 9.23 22.52 7.70
CA ALA A 748 10.62 22.58 8.13
C ALA A 748 10.92 21.55 9.23
N ALA A 749 12.01 20.79 9.08
CA ALA A 749 12.50 19.91 10.13
C ALA A 749 12.99 20.73 11.34
N THR A 750 12.40 20.48 12.51
CA THR A 750 12.81 21.09 13.78
C THR A 750 13.83 20.22 14.52
N GLU A 751 13.69 18.89 14.36
CA GLU A 751 14.56 17.87 14.95
C GLU A 751 14.76 16.70 13.98
N ILE A 752 15.98 16.16 13.91
CA ILE A 752 16.29 14.87 13.28
C ILE A 752 16.97 13.99 14.32
N ARG A 753 16.45 12.79 14.54
CA ARG A 753 16.99 11.76 15.44
C ARG A 753 17.64 10.67 14.61
N LEU A 754 18.78 10.17 15.05
CA LEU A 754 19.55 9.13 14.37
C LEU A 754 20.12 8.17 15.42
N ARG A 755 19.88 6.87 15.27
CA ARG A 755 20.57 5.81 16.03
C ARG A 755 21.38 4.96 15.06
N SER A 756 22.65 4.74 15.37
CA SER A 756 23.59 3.99 14.53
C SER A 756 23.79 2.57 15.10
N ASP A 757 23.47 1.52 14.35
CA ASP A 757 23.68 0.15 14.84
C ASP A 757 25.13 -0.30 14.76
N LYS A 758 25.84 0.11 13.69
CA LYS A 758 27.20 -0.37 13.38
C LYS A 758 28.29 0.70 13.49
N GLY A 759 27.92 1.97 13.71
CA GLY A 759 28.87 3.09 13.71
C GLY A 759 29.34 3.48 12.30
N GLY A 760 30.42 4.25 12.23
CA GLY A 760 30.99 4.76 10.97
C GLY A 760 30.46 6.13 10.59
N THR A 761 30.88 6.64 9.42
CA THR A 761 30.49 7.99 8.98
C THR A 761 29.06 7.98 8.44
N VAL A 762 28.20 8.82 8.99
CA VAL A 762 26.88 9.11 8.41
C VAL A 762 26.99 10.33 7.50
N SER A 763 26.18 10.37 6.44
CA SER A 763 25.90 11.62 5.71
C SER A 763 24.40 11.87 5.68
N LEU A 764 23.98 13.04 6.17
CA LEU A 764 22.59 13.47 6.26
C LEU A 764 22.34 14.62 5.30
N ARG A 765 21.14 14.67 4.71
CA ARG A 765 20.69 15.77 3.86
C ARG A 765 19.29 16.24 4.26
N ASN A 766 19.13 17.55 4.48
CA ASN A 766 17.88 18.24 4.79
C ASN A 766 18.11 19.76 4.79
N GLN A 767 17.05 20.55 4.55
CA GLN A 767 17.11 22.03 4.54
C GLN A 767 17.62 22.64 5.87
N ILE A 768 17.44 21.97 7.01
CA ILE A 768 17.95 22.35 8.34
C ILE A 768 19.46 22.68 8.34
N PHE A 769 20.22 22.07 7.44
CA PHE A 769 21.67 22.25 7.36
C PHE A 769 22.10 23.53 6.64
N GLN A 770 21.19 24.22 5.93
CA GLN A 770 21.47 25.54 5.36
C GLN A 770 21.58 26.58 6.49
N GLY A 771 20.64 26.55 7.44
CA GLY A 771 20.59 27.41 8.62
C GLY A 771 21.60 27.06 9.73
N PRO A 772 21.50 27.71 10.90
CA PRO A 772 22.26 27.34 12.08
C PRO A 772 21.59 26.14 12.78
N PHE A 773 22.39 25.12 13.09
CA PHE A 773 21.95 23.89 13.74
C PHE A 773 22.99 23.42 14.76
N THR A 774 22.58 22.54 15.67
CA THR A 774 23.46 21.78 16.56
C THR A 774 23.31 20.29 16.31
N VAL A 775 24.38 19.52 16.55
CA VAL A 775 24.34 18.05 16.63
C VAL A 775 24.90 17.65 17.98
N THR A 776 24.17 16.80 18.69
CA THR A 776 24.56 16.27 20.00
C THR A 776 24.45 14.75 20.00
N ASP A 777 25.32 14.07 20.74
CA ASP A 777 25.13 12.65 21.05
C ASP A 777 24.14 12.45 22.21
N ASP A 778 23.79 11.20 22.52
CA ASP A 778 22.88 10.85 23.61
C ASP A 778 23.36 11.22 25.03
N GLN A 779 24.60 11.71 25.19
CA GLN A 779 25.12 12.29 26.42
C GLN A 779 25.02 13.83 26.42
N GLY A 780 24.37 14.42 25.42
CA GLY A 780 24.25 15.87 25.25
C GLY A 780 25.55 16.55 24.78
N ARG A 781 26.58 15.80 24.40
CA ARG A 781 27.87 16.36 23.98
C ARG A 781 27.80 16.78 22.53
N ARG A 782 28.29 17.97 22.21
CA ARG A 782 28.33 18.49 20.84
C ARG A 782 29.22 17.62 19.96
N VAL A 783 28.72 17.26 18.78
CA VAL A 783 29.45 16.52 17.76
C VAL A 783 29.95 17.50 16.70
N GLU A 784 31.21 17.35 16.29
CA GLU A 784 31.76 18.11 15.16
C GLU A 784 31.19 17.58 13.84
N VAL A 785 30.80 18.51 12.96
CA VAL A 785 30.13 18.23 11.70
C VAL A 785 30.88 18.87 10.55
N ARG A 786 31.06 18.12 9.46
CA ARG A 786 31.57 18.65 8.20
C ARG A 786 30.40 18.92 7.26
N ARG A 787 30.16 20.20 6.91
CA ARG A 787 29.29 20.53 5.77
C ARG A 787 29.94 20.01 4.48
N THR A 788 29.18 19.28 3.68
CA THR A 788 29.61 18.67 2.40
C THR A 788 28.76 19.12 1.21
N GLY A 789 27.73 19.91 1.46
CA GLY A 789 26.89 20.62 0.49
C GLY A 789 26.12 21.72 1.22
N ALA A 790 25.28 22.48 0.50
CA ALA A 790 24.45 23.52 1.12
C ALA A 790 23.45 22.93 2.14
N ASP A 791 22.84 21.81 1.77
CA ASP A 791 21.81 21.06 2.51
C ASP A 791 22.34 19.70 3.02
N LYS A 792 23.66 19.47 3.04
CA LYS A 792 24.27 18.15 3.32
C LYS A 792 25.44 18.22 4.29
N VAL A 793 25.46 17.31 5.27
CA VAL A 793 26.52 17.18 6.29
C VAL A 793 27.04 15.75 6.40
N SER A 794 28.19 15.59 7.06
CA SER A 794 28.74 14.31 7.48
C SER A 794 29.41 14.40 8.86
N PHE A 795 29.35 13.32 9.63
CA PHE A 795 30.04 13.17 10.92
C PHE A 795 30.24 11.69 11.28
N GLY A 796 31.17 11.42 12.19
CA GLY A 796 31.42 10.06 12.69
C GLY A 796 30.37 9.62 13.72
N THR A 797 29.85 8.41 13.57
CA THR A 797 28.95 7.75 14.52
C THR A 797 29.60 6.52 15.14
N SER A 798 29.10 6.10 16.30
CA SER A 798 29.54 4.90 17.02
C SER A 798 28.37 3.94 17.23
N ALA A 799 28.66 2.64 17.20
CA ALA A 799 27.66 1.59 17.30
C ALA A 799 26.84 1.68 18.60
N GLY A 800 25.52 1.51 18.48
CA GLY A 800 24.54 1.60 19.56
C GLY A 800 24.21 3.03 20.04
N ARG A 801 24.92 4.06 19.58
CA ARG A 801 24.76 5.45 20.04
C ARG A 801 23.67 6.18 19.26
N ALA A 802 23.02 7.15 19.92
CA ALA A 802 22.07 8.05 19.29
C ALA A 802 22.62 9.48 19.17
N TYR A 803 22.08 10.20 18.18
CA TYR A 803 22.45 11.55 17.79
C TYR A 803 21.18 12.35 17.49
N THR A 804 21.18 13.62 17.85
CA THR A 804 20.08 14.54 17.58
C THR A 804 20.60 15.80 16.90
N VAL A 805 20.03 16.12 15.75
CA VAL A 805 20.18 17.41 15.05
C VAL A 805 19.03 18.32 15.50
N ARG A 806 19.32 19.55 15.90
CA ARG A 806 18.31 20.57 16.25
C ARG A 806 18.54 21.86 15.50
N ALA A 807 17.48 22.44 14.95
CA ALA A 807 17.52 23.80 14.42
C ALA A 807 17.83 24.80 15.56
N GLN A 808 18.58 25.87 15.27
CA GLN A 808 18.83 26.98 16.21
C GLN A 808 18.10 28.27 15.78
N ALA A 809 17.54 28.27 14.58
CA ALA A 809 16.68 29.29 14.03
C ALA A 809 15.68 28.65 13.08
N ARG A 810 14.48 29.22 12.98
CA ARG A 810 13.45 28.83 12.02
C ARG A 810 12.64 30.02 11.53
N ILE A 811 11.96 29.80 10.41
CA ILE A 811 10.79 30.56 9.99
C ILE A 811 9.58 29.65 10.25
N ASP A 812 8.51 30.20 10.78
CA ASP A 812 7.18 29.61 10.85
C ASP A 812 6.30 30.39 9.85
N LEU A 813 5.52 29.70 9.02
CA LEU A 813 4.73 30.33 7.95
C LEU A 813 3.27 29.89 8.06
N THR A 814 2.40 30.83 8.43
CA THR A 814 0.97 30.60 8.54
C THR A 814 0.23 31.22 7.36
N ALA A 815 -0.46 30.38 6.60
CA ALA A 815 -1.38 30.77 5.51
C ALA A 815 -2.77 30.14 5.74
N PRO A 816 -3.84 30.72 5.20
CA PRO A 816 -5.15 30.07 5.19
C PRO A 816 -5.10 28.74 4.40
N ALA A 817 -5.68 27.67 4.93
CA ALA A 817 -5.71 26.36 4.27
C ALA A 817 -6.44 26.39 2.91
N ALA A 818 -7.36 27.32 2.72
CA ALA A 818 -7.95 27.66 1.43
C ALA A 818 -8.15 29.17 1.30
N VAL A 819 -8.04 29.69 0.08
CA VAL A 819 -8.13 31.10 -0.29
C VAL A 819 -9.10 31.29 -1.45
N SER A 820 -9.63 32.52 -1.57
CA SER A 820 -10.47 32.94 -2.70
C SER A 820 -9.75 34.03 -3.51
N PHE A 821 -10.38 34.59 -4.55
CA PHE A 821 -9.83 35.70 -5.36
C PHE A 821 -9.80 37.06 -4.64
N LYS A 822 -9.65 37.05 -3.31
CA LYS A 822 -9.61 38.22 -2.42
C LYS A 822 -8.26 38.28 -1.70
N PRO A 823 -7.76 39.47 -1.34
CA PRO A 823 -6.56 39.59 -0.53
C PRO A 823 -6.71 38.84 0.81
N VAL A 824 -5.69 38.08 1.18
CA VAL A 824 -5.59 37.37 2.47
C VAL A 824 -4.27 37.72 3.15
N GLU A 825 -4.24 37.64 4.48
CA GLU A 825 -3.00 37.77 5.25
C GLU A 825 -2.27 36.44 5.35
N VAL A 826 -0.96 36.48 5.13
CA VAL A 826 -0.01 35.38 5.32
C VAL A 826 1.07 35.87 6.27
N LYS A 827 1.32 35.12 7.34
CA LYS A 827 2.19 35.54 8.44
C LYS A 827 3.46 34.71 8.47
N ALA A 828 4.61 35.38 8.43
CA ALA A 828 5.91 34.75 8.58
C ALA A 828 6.53 35.20 9.92
N SER A 829 6.68 34.27 10.85
CA SER A 829 7.29 34.50 12.16
C SER A 829 8.69 33.89 12.17
N ILE A 830 9.70 34.65 12.58
CA ILE A 830 11.09 34.17 12.65
C ILE A 830 11.55 34.10 14.10
N SER A 831 12.14 32.97 14.48
CA SER A 831 12.48 32.67 15.88
C SER A 831 13.83 31.96 16.01
N GLY A 832 14.54 32.24 17.10
CA GLY A 832 15.91 31.76 17.37
C GLY A 832 16.92 32.90 17.48
N SER A 833 18.20 32.59 17.29
CA SER A 833 19.27 33.59 17.22
C SER A 833 19.59 33.89 15.76
N ILE A 834 19.11 35.02 15.24
CA ILE A 834 19.15 35.33 13.80
C ILE A 834 19.71 36.74 13.55
N PRO A 835 20.71 36.93 12.68
CA PRO A 835 21.15 38.26 12.23
C PRO A 835 20.05 38.99 11.45
N ALA A 836 20.15 40.33 11.35
CA ALA A 836 19.24 41.11 10.52
C ALA A 836 19.35 40.71 9.03
N GLY A 837 18.22 40.50 8.37
CA GLY A 837 18.16 39.99 6.99
C GLY A 837 16.90 40.43 6.23
N ASP A 838 16.76 39.97 4.99
CA ASP A 838 15.63 40.28 4.12
C ASP A 838 14.69 39.06 4.05
N LEU A 839 13.43 39.25 4.45
CA LEU A 839 12.38 38.23 4.45
C LEU A 839 11.44 38.46 3.27
N THR A 840 11.42 37.53 2.32
CA THR A 840 10.53 37.54 1.15
C THR A 840 9.46 36.45 1.27
N LEU A 841 8.34 36.63 0.57
CA LEU A 841 7.32 35.60 0.40
C LEU A 841 7.13 35.35 -1.10
N ASP A 842 7.52 34.17 -1.53
CA ASP A 842 7.29 33.67 -2.89
C ASP A 842 5.88 33.06 -2.99
N VAL A 843 5.17 33.41 -4.06
CA VAL A 843 3.77 33.04 -4.32
C VAL A 843 3.63 32.46 -5.75
N PRO A 844 2.57 31.68 -6.05
CA PRO A 844 2.32 31.12 -7.38
C PRO A 844 2.31 32.17 -8.51
N THR A 845 2.63 31.75 -9.72
CA THR A 845 2.74 32.63 -10.89
C THR A 845 1.44 33.40 -11.14
N GLY A 846 1.55 34.74 -11.15
CA GLY A 846 0.43 35.64 -11.36
C GLY A 846 -0.41 35.94 -10.10
N TRP A 847 -0.12 35.32 -8.96
CA TRP A 847 -0.60 35.83 -7.66
C TRP A 847 0.19 37.10 -7.31
N LYS A 848 -0.41 37.99 -6.52
CA LYS A 848 0.24 39.23 -6.06
C LYS A 848 0.60 39.13 -4.58
N VAL A 849 1.71 39.73 -4.19
CA VAL A 849 2.16 39.80 -2.79
C VAL A 849 2.64 41.21 -2.45
N SER A 850 2.27 41.71 -1.28
CA SER A 850 2.66 43.04 -0.79
C SER A 850 2.83 43.03 0.74
N PRO A 851 3.96 43.54 1.29
CA PRO A 851 5.18 43.92 0.59
C PRO A 851 5.87 42.69 -0.05
N THR A 852 6.72 42.87 -1.07
CA THR A 852 7.48 41.76 -1.67
C THR A 852 8.67 41.31 -0.81
N SER A 853 9.17 42.21 0.06
CA SER A 853 10.28 41.96 0.97
C SER A 853 10.15 42.83 2.23
N VAL A 854 10.48 42.27 3.38
CA VAL A 854 10.52 42.96 4.69
C VAL A 854 11.94 42.89 5.25
N ARG A 855 12.51 44.04 5.63
CA ARG A 855 13.79 44.06 6.33
C ARG A 855 13.58 43.70 7.79
N THR A 856 14.15 42.58 8.22
CA THR A 856 14.03 42.05 9.57
C THR A 856 15.14 42.59 10.48
N PRO A 857 14.85 42.84 11.78
CA PRO A 857 15.88 43.14 12.79
C PRO A 857 16.66 41.88 13.16
N ALA A 858 17.72 42.03 13.95
CA ALA A 858 18.35 40.87 14.59
C ALA A 858 17.43 40.30 15.67
N VAL A 859 17.17 39.00 15.61
CA VAL A 859 16.23 38.26 16.47
C VAL A 859 17.00 37.52 17.56
N LYS A 860 16.46 37.55 18.78
CA LYS A 860 17.03 36.86 19.95
C LYS A 860 16.20 35.64 20.33
N PRO A 861 16.82 34.59 20.90
CA PRO A 861 16.08 33.45 21.46
C PRO A 861 14.97 33.92 22.42
N GLY A 862 13.76 33.38 22.25
CA GLY A 862 12.58 33.74 23.06
C GLY A 862 11.88 35.05 22.67
N GLN A 863 12.36 35.79 21.66
CA GLN A 863 11.73 37.02 21.17
C GLN A 863 11.50 36.94 19.65
N PRO A 864 10.44 36.25 19.18
CA PRO A 864 10.17 36.11 17.75
C PRO A 864 9.81 37.46 17.10
N TYR A 865 10.08 37.58 15.80
CA TYR A 865 9.67 38.71 14.98
C TYR A 865 8.67 38.24 13.92
N GLU A 866 7.49 38.87 13.85
CA GLU A 866 6.44 38.56 12.87
C GLU A 866 6.41 39.62 11.76
N ALA A 867 6.33 39.15 10.51
CA ALA A 867 6.01 39.95 9.33
C ALA A 867 4.69 39.47 8.71
N VAL A 868 3.86 40.40 8.26
CA VAL A 868 2.58 40.12 7.58
C VAL A 868 2.71 40.49 6.10
N PHE A 869 2.28 39.58 5.25
CA PHE A 869 2.21 39.73 3.81
C PHE A 869 0.74 39.67 3.38
N THR A 870 0.29 40.62 2.57
CA THR A 870 -0.99 40.51 1.87
C THR A 870 -0.78 39.77 0.56
N VAL A 871 -1.39 38.60 0.42
CA VAL A 871 -1.39 37.79 -0.81
C VAL A 871 -2.74 37.90 -1.49
N THR A 872 -2.76 38.18 -2.79
CA THR A 872 -3.99 38.19 -3.60
C THR A 872 -3.90 37.10 -4.66
N PRO A 873 -4.61 35.97 -4.48
CA PRO A 873 -4.65 34.87 -5.44
C PRO A 873 -5.28 35.27 -6.78
N THR A 874 -4.87 34.60 -7.86
CA THR A 874 -5.48 34.75 -9.18
C THR A 874 -5.57 33.41 -9.91
N LEU A 875 -6.51 33.33 -10.87
CA LEU A 875 -6.69 32.17 -11.75
C LEU A 875 -5.56 31.96 -12.78
N ALA A 876 -4.54 32.83 -12.81
CA ALA A 876 -3.41 32.68 -13.73
C ALA A 876 -2.61 31.38 -13.51
N SER A 877 -2.70 30.80 -12.31
CA SER A 877 -2.14 29.48 -11.97
C SER A 877 -3.18 28.33 -11.96
N GLY A 878 -4.44 28.59 -12.32
CA GLY A 878 -5.53 27.60 -12.25
C GLY A 878 -6.18 27.45 -10.86
N GLU A 879 -6.99 26.40 -10.71
CA GLU A 879 -7.46 25.89 -9.41
C GLU A 879 -6.56 24.75 -8.95
N GLY A 880 -6.42 24.55 -7.64
CA GLY A 880 -5.57 23.52 -7.08
C GLY A 880 -5.04 23.83 -5.68
N ASP A 881 -4.19 22.96 -5.17
CA ASP A 881 -3.39 23.21 -3.97
C ASP A 881 -2.05 23.87 -4.37
N PHE A 882 -1.73 24.97 -3.70
CA PHE A 882 -0.60 25.83 -3.98
C PHE A 882 0.32 25.97 -2.77
N SER A 883 1.58 26.30 -3.05
CA SER A 883 2.62 26.42 -2.03
C SER A 883 3.10 27.87 -1.94
N LEU A 884 3.07 28.43 -0.74
CA LEU A 884 3.69 29.72 -0.41
C LEU A 884 5.02 29.46 0.28
N VAL A 885 6.08 30.16 -0.09
CA VAL A 885 7.43 29.94 0.48
C VAL A 885 7.99 31.24 1.03
N ALA A 886 8.13 31.31 2.36
CA ALA A 886 8.85 32.40 3.00
C ALA A 886 10.36 32.09 2.98
N ARG A 887 11.18 33.09 2.63
CA ARG A 887 12.65 32.97 2.60
C ARG A 887 13.28 34.12 3.34
N LEU A 888 14.11 33.82 4.33
CA LEU A 888 14.96 34.80 5.02
C LEU A 888 16.39 34.68 4.52
N LYS A 889 16.93 35.77 3.96
CA LYS A 889 18.34 35.89 3.60
C LYS A 889 19.08 36.74 4.61
N THR A 890 20.04 36.14 5.33
CA THR A 890 20.95 36.85 6.25
C THR A 890 22.32 37.08 5.57
N SER A 891 23.29 37.61 6.31
CA SER A 891 24.69 37.69 5.85
C SER A 891 25.36 36.30 5.71
N ASP A 892 24.90 35.32 6.51
CA ASP A 892 25.67 34.09 6.79
C ASP A 892 24.98 32.84 6.22
N TYR A 893 23.65 32.86 6.11
CA TYR A 893 22.83 31.73 5.68
C TYR A 893 21.45 32.17 5.16
N GLN A 894 20.73 31.22 4.55
CA GLN A 894 19.32 31.33 4.22
C GLN A 894 18.49 30.37 5.06
N LEU A 895 17.25 30.76 5.37
CA LEU A 895 16.20 29.91 5.92
C LEU A 895 14.99 29.96 5.00
N SER A 896 14.19 28.91 4.99
CA SER A 896 12.89 28.89 4.33
C SER A 896 11.86 28.11 5.13
N ALA A 897 10.61 28.53 5.06
CA ALA A 897 9.43 27.77 5.49
C ALA A 897 8.37 27.80 4.40
N ARG A 898 7.45 26.85 4.43
CA ARG A 898 6.44 26.67 3.39
C ARG A 898 5.08 26.37 4.00
N ALA A 899 4.04 26.96 3.42
CA ALA A 899 2.65 26.72 3.78
C ALA A 899 1.83 26.36 2.53
N GLY A 900 1.05 25.28 2.63
CA GLY A 900 0.07 24.90 1.60
C GLY A 900 -1.21 25.73 1.70
N THR A 901 -1.84 26.00 0.56
CA THR A 901 -3.14 26.69 0.48
C THR A 901 -3.90 26.31 -0.80
N GLY A 902 -5.17 25.92 -0.69
CA GLY A 902 -6.02 25.63 -1.84
C GLY A 902 -6.65 26.88 -2.45
N LEU A 903 -6.69 27.00 -3.78
CA LEU A 903 -7.49 28.00 -4.49
C LEU A 903 -8.50 27.27 -5.39
N TRP A 904 -9.79 27.45 -5.09
CA TRP A 904 -10.90 26.82 -5.78
C TRP A 904 -12.03 27.85 -5.94
N ARG A 905 -12.64 27.98 -7.11
CA ARG A 905 -13.86 28.79 -7.26
C ARG A 905 -14.99 28.14 -6.48
N VAL A 906 -15.84 28.93 -5.85
CA VAL A 906 -17.07 28.41 -5.26
C VAL A 906 -17.95 27.76 -6.35
N ASN A 907 -18.33 26.50 -6.17
CA ASN A 907 -19.41 25.87 -6.93
C ASN A 907 -20.70 25.89 -6.10
N LEU A 908 -21.63 26.76 -6.47
CA LEU A 908 -22.95 26.86 -5.84
C LEU A 908 -23.84 25.64 -6.09
N ALA A 909 -23.58 24.89 -7.17
CA ALA A 909 -24.36 23.71 -7.54
C ALA A 909 -24.01 22.46 -6.71
N ARG A 910 -22.82 22.41 -6.09
CA ARG A 910 -22.33 21.20 -5.43
C ARG A 910 -23.26 20.73 -4.30
N GLY A 911 -23.65 19.46 -4.33
CA GLY A 911 -24.56 18.84 -3.37
C GLY A 911 -26.00 19.37 -3.40
N LYS A 912 -26.39 20.13 -4.42
CA LYS A 912 -27.75 20.67 -4.57
C LYS A 912 -28.70 19.64 -5.16
N THR A 913 -29.99 19.87 -4.96
CA THR A 913 -31.04 19.04 -5.55
C THR A 913 -31.02 19.18 -7.07
N ALA A 914 -30.62 18.10 -7.75
CA ALA A 914 -30.66 17.99 -9.20
C ALA A 914 -31.71 16.98 -9.66
N THR A 915 -32.36 17.28 -10.79
CA THR A 915 -33.34 16.43 -11.47
C THR A 915 -33.02 16.37 -12.96
N GLN A 916 -33.55 15.35 -13.65
CA GLN A 916 -33.41 15.21 -15.10
C GLN A 916 -34.69 14.58 -15.67
N SER A 917 -34.95 14.78 -16.96
CA SER A 917 -36.19 14.38 -17.62
C SER A 917 -36.52 12.90 -17.41
N THR A 918 -35.49 12.04 -17.46
CA THR A 918 -35.55 10.58 -17.27
C THR A 918 -34.18 10.07 -16.87
N THR A 919 -34.10 8.95 -16.13
CA THR A 919 -32.82 8.35 -15.69
C THR A 919 -32.63 6.98 -16.32
N ALA A 920 -31.43 6.69 -16.82
CA ALA A 920 -31.00 5.38 -17.31
C ALA A 920 -29.72 4.90 -16.60
N HIS A 921 -29.42 3.61 -16.73
CA HIS A 921 -28.17 2.98 -16.28
C HIS A 921 -27.73 3.30 -14.82
N ASN A 922 -28.68 3.51 -13.90
CA ASN A 922 -28.42 3.94 -12.52
C ASN A 922 -27.54 5.21 -12.41
N ALA A 923 -27.68 6.12 -13.38
CA ALA A 923 -26.94 7.37 -13.48
C ALA A 923 -27.84 8.59 -13.19
N PRO A 924 -28.16 8.88 -11.91
CA PRO A 924 -29.06 9.95 -11.51
C PRO A 924 -28.44 11.34 -11.67
N ALA A 925 -29.33 12.34 -11.82
CA ALA A 925 -28.99 13.75 -11.98
C ALA A 925 -28.02 14.31 -10.92
N SER A 926 -28.01 13.74 -9.71
CA SER A 926 -27.14 14.17 -8.62
C SER A 926 -25.65 14.01 -8.90
N ARG A 927 -25.25 13.13 -9.83
CA ARG A 927 -23.83 12.96 -10.18
C ARG A 927 -23.22 14.24 -10.75
N ALA A 928 -23.98 14.95 -11.59
CA ALA A 928 -23.53 16.21 -12.19
C ALA A 928 -23.36 17.39 -11.21
N VAL A 929 -23.47 17.14 -9.90
CA VAL A 929 -23.26 18.11 -8.82
C VAL A 929 -22.56 17.48 -7.61
N ASP A 930 -21.96 16.29 -7.72
CA ASP A 930 -21.23 15.68 -6.59
C ASP A 930 -19.81 16.28 -6.40
N GLY A 931 -19.26 16.90 -7.44
CA GLY A 931 -17.93 17.49 -7.50
C GLY A 931 -16.93 16.68 -8.33
N ASN A 932 -17.29 15.49 -8.81
CA ASN A 932 -16.47 14.63 -9.65
C ASN A 932 -16.60 15.01 -11.13
N SER A 933 -15.72 15.89 -11.58
CA SER A 933 -15.70 16.36 -12.96
C SER A 933 -15.11 15.38 -13.99
N SER A 934 -14.95 14.09 -13.67
CA SER A 934 -14.49 13.10 -14.64
C SER A 934 -15.55 12.85 -15.70
N GLY A 935 -15.17 12.96 -16.97
CA GLY A 935 -16.03 12.57 -18.09
C GLY A 935 -16.08 11.07 -18.36
N SER A 936 -15.31 10.25 -17.64
CA SER A 936 -15.27 8.80 -17.84
C SER A 936 -16.49 8.12 -17.23
N TRP A 937 -17.21 7.33 -18.03
CA TRP A 937 -18.31 6.50 -17.54
C TRP A 937 -17.89 5.50 -16.45
N GLY A 938 -16.67 4.96 -16.54
CA GLY A 938 -16.11 4.02 -15.57
C GLY A 938 -15.92 4.63 -14.18
N ASP A 939 -15.79 5.95 -14.10
CA ASP A 939 -15.55 6.70 -12.87
C ASP A 939 -16.87 7.02 -12.13
N ASN A 940 -18.00 6.58 -12.68
CA ASN A 940 -19.34 6.64 -12.09
C ASN A 940 -19.88 8.06 -11.82
N SER A 941 -19.26 9.09 -12.40
CA SER A 941 -19.56 10.53 -12.33
C SER A 941 -20.57 11.02 -13.38
N VAL A 942 -20.74 10.30 -14.47
CA VAL A 942 -21.61 10.76 -15.57
C VAL A 942 -23.07 10.43 -15.27
N THR A 943 -23.95 11.43 -15.30
CA THR A 943 -25.42 11.21 -15.31
C THR A 943 -25.90 10.82 -16.71
N HIS A 944 -27.04 10.12 -16.83
CA HIS A 944 -27.52 9.64 -18.14
C HIS A 944 -29.05 9.56 -18.25
N THR A 945 -29.60 10.09 -19.33
CA THR A 945 -30.98 9.84 -19.77
C THR A 945 -31.03 8.69 -20.80
N PRO A 946 -32.11 7.91 -20.92
CA PRO A 946 -32.23 6.83 -21.91
C PRO A 946 -32.02 7.29 -23.37
N GLU A 947 -31.67 6.34 -24.23
CA GLU A 947 -31.60 6.51 -25.69
C GLU A 947 -32.70 5.65 -26.36
N PRO A 948 -33.59 6.23 -27.19
CA PRO A 948 -33.71 7.65 -27.49
C PRO A 948 -34.39 8.45 -26.35
N SER A 949 -34.10 9.75 -26.27
CA SER A 949 -34.82 10.70 -25.40
C SER A 949 -35.12 12.00 -26.16
N ASN A 950 -36.34 12.50 -26.03
CA ASN A 950 -36.80 13.70 -26.71
C ASN A 950 -36.50 14.96 -25.88
N GLN A 951 -35.65 15.85 -26.40
CA GLN A 951 -35.26 17.12 -25.78
C GLN A 951 -34.80 16.93 -24.32
N ALA A 952 -33.97 15.92 -24.10
CA ALA A 952 -33.47 15.51 -22.80
C ALA A 952 -32.92 16.70 -22.00
N TRP A 953 -33.27 16.79 -20.72
CA TRP A 953 -32.89 17.90 -19.86
C TRP A 953 -32.39 17.44 -18.49
N TRP A 954 -31.52 18.25 -17.91
CA TRP A 954 -31.00 18.14 -16.54
C TRP A 954 -31.11 19.53 -15.87
N GLN A 955 -31.42 19.59 -14.58
CA GLN A 955 -31.68 20.83 -13.86
C GLN A 955 -31.23 20.76 -12.41
N VAL A 956 -30.71 21.86 -11.87
CA VAL A 956 -30.36 22.05 -10.45
C VAL A 956 -31.18 23.17 -9.81
N ASP A 957 -31.56 22.99 -8.54
CA ASP A 957 -32.09 24.03 -7.66
C ASP A 957 -31.03 24.44 -6.61
N LEU A 958 -30.51 25.66 -6.70
CA LEU A 958 -29.54 26.22 -5.74
C LEU A 958 -30.13 26.44 -4.33
N GLY A 959 -31.45 26.34 -4.18
CA GLY A 959 -32.23 26.51 -2.93
C GLY A 959 -32.65 27.95 -2.67
N LYS A 960 -31.93 28.93 -3.23
CA LYS A 960 -32.27 30.36 -3.25
C LYS A 960 -31.70 30.99 -4.52
N ALA A 961 -32.13 32.21 -4.85
CA ALA A 961 -31.53 32.99 -5.91
C ALA A 961 -30.10 33.42 -5.52
N GLU A 962 -29.13 33.17 -6.39
CA GLU A 962 -27.72 33.57 -6.24
C GLU A 962 -27.30 34.42 -7.44
N GLY A 963 -26.45 35.43 -7.21
CA GLY A 963 -25.79 36.17 -8.28
C GLY A 963 -24.65 35.34 -8.86
N LEU A 964 -24.73 35.03 -10.16
CA LEU A 964 -23.78 34.21 -10.90
C LEU A 964 -22.81 35.06 -11.73
N SER A 965 -21.68 34.49 -12.09
CA SER A 965 -20.73 35.04 -13.08
C SER A 965 -20.57 34.12 -14.29
N GLN A 966 -20.50 32.81 -14.05
CA GLN A 966 -20.10 31.83 -15.05
C GLN A 966 -20.68 30.45 -14.70
N ILE A 967 -21.07 29.70 -15.73
CA ILE A 967 -21.32 28.26 -15.65
C ILE A 967 -20.19 27.52 -16.35
N ALA A 968 -19.76 26.42 -15.75
CA ALA A 968 -18.80 25.50 -16.32
C ALA A 968 -19.48 24.12 -16.45
N VAL A 969 -19.52 23.58 -17.67
CA VAL A 969 -20.20 22.32 -18.00
C VAL A 969 -19.15 21.29 -18.40
N TRP A 970 -19.09 20.16 -17.69
CA TRP A 970 -18.23 19.02 -18.04
C TRP A 970 -19.03 17.96 -18.78
N ASN A 971 -18.51 17.56 -19.94
CA ASN A 971 -19.08 16.52 -20.77
C ASN A 971 -18.50 15.14 -20.45
N ARG A 972 -19.14 14.10 -20.98
CA ARG A 972 -18.59 12.75 -21.08
C ARG A 972 -17.36 12.75 -22.02
N THR A 973 -16.32 11.99 -21.68
CA THR A 973 -15.01 11.99 -22.38
C THR A 973 -14.50 10.61 -22.77
N ASP A 974 -14.96 9.51 -22.18
CA ASP A 974 -14.57 8.14 -22.55
C ASP A 974 -15.14 7.71 -23.91
N CYS A 975 -16.35 8.19 -24.24
CA CYS A 975 -16.95 8.07 -25.55
C CYS A 975 -18.02 9.15 -25.72
N CYS A 976 -18.55 9.24 -26.95
CA CYS A 976 -19.90 9.74 -27.17
C CYS A 976 -20.13 11.21 -26.70
N SER A 977 -19.07 12.02 -26.68
CA SER A 977 -19.11 13.42 -26.24
C SER A 977 -20.06 14.28 -27.09
N ASP A 978 -20.23 13.91 -28.36
CA ASP A 978 -21.17 14.52 -29.31
C ASP A 978 -22.64 14.55 -28.84
N ARG A 979 -23.01 13.67 -27.89
CA ARG A 979 -24.34 13.64 -27.24
C ARG A 979 -24.69 14.95 -26.55
N LEU A 980 -23.71 15.71 -26.05
CA LEU A 980 -23.92 17.05 -25.48
C LEU A 980 -23.51 18.14 -26.49
N SER A 981 -24.26 18.21 -27.60
CA SER A 981 -24.16 19.25 -28.61
C SER A 981 -25.54 19.86 -28.90
N ASN A 982 -25.59 21.09 -29.44
CA ASN A 982 -26.84 21.81 -29.72
C ASN A 982 -27.79 21.87 -28.51
N TYR A 983 -27.29 22.41 -27.41
CA TYR A 983 -27.98 22.46 -26.13
C TYR A 983 -28.22 23.90 -25.66
N TRP A 984 -29.15 24.07 -24.72
CA TRP A 984 -29.48 25.34 -24.11
C TRP A 984 -29.18 25.31 -22.62
N ILE A 985 -28.62 26.41 -22.12
CA ILE A 985 -28.53 26.72 -20.70
C ILE A 985 -29.66 27.69 -20.39
N ILE A 986 -30.57 27.27 -19.51
CA ILE A 986 -31.82 27.96 -19.19
C ILE A 986 -31.81 28.30 -17.70
N ALA A 987 -31.77 29.59 -17.38
CA ALA A 987 -31.63 30.12 -16.03
C ALA A 987 -32.90 30.86 -15.60
N SER A 988 -33.33 30.66 -14.35
CA SER A 988 -34.51 31.33 -13.77
C SER A 988 -34.43 31.45 -12.25
N GLU A 989 -35.12 32.44 -11.68
CA GLU A 989 -35.40 32.49 -10.23
C GLU A 989 -36.56 31.58 -9.82
N ASN A 990 -37.45 31.22 -10.76
CA ASN A 990 -38.60 30.35 -10.53
C ASN A 990 -38.37 28.93 -11.08
N PRO A 991 -39.05 27.89 -10.56
CA PRO A 991 -38.89 26.53 -11.06
C PRO A 991 -39.27 26.42 -12.55
N ILE A 992 -38.35 25.89 -13.37
CA ILE A 992 -38.64 25.55 -14.77
C ILE A 992 -39.33 24.18 -14.77
N THR A 993 -40.61 24.15 -15.16
CA THR A 993 -41.48 22.97 -15.09
C THR A 993 -41.93 22.43 -16.45
N ALA A 994 -41.76 23.19 -17.53
CA ALA A 994 -42.12 22.75 -18.87
C ALA A 994 -41.08 21.78 -19.44
N ASP A 995 -41.52 20.67 -20.06
CA ASP A 995 -40.61 19.67 -20.62
C ASP A 995 -40.13 20.00 -22.04
N SER A 996 -40.96 20.65 -22.87
CA SER A 996 -40.54 21.01 -24.23
C SER A 996 -39.57 22.20 -24.19
N LEU A 997 -38.50 22.13 -24.98
CA LEU A 997 -37.47 23.16 -25.04
C LEU A 997 -38.05 24.53 -25.41
N GLU A 998 -39.03 24.58 -26.32
CA GLU A 998 -39.67 25.83 -26.75
C GLU A 998 -40.38 26.53 -25.59
N ALA A 999 -41.15 25.78 -24.78
CA ALA A 999 -41.83 26.34 -23.62
C ALA A 999 -40.84 26.68 -22.49
N ALA A 1000 -39.81 25.85 -22.26
CA ALA A 1000 -38.79 26.10 -21.25
C ALA A 1000 -37.97 27.36 -21.56
N ARG A 1001 -37.55 27.58 -22.81
CA ARG A 1001 -36.70 28.72 -23.21
C ARG A 1001 -37.46 30.04 -23.38
N THR A 1002 -38.79 30.02 -23.47
CA THR A 1002 -39.64 31.21 -23.66
C THR A 1002 -40.50 31.57 -22.44
N ALA A 1003 -40.40 30.81 -21.35
CA ALA A 1003 -41.16 31.07 -20.13
C ALA A 1003 -40.81 32.45 -19.50
N PRO A 1004 -41.79 33.15 -18.88
CA PRO A 1004 -41.54 34.44 -18.24
C PRO A 1004 -40.46 34.37 -17.14
N GLY A 1005 -39.51 35.31 -17.16
CA GLY A 1005 -38.42 35.35 -16.17
C GLY A 1005 -37.30 34.33 -16.39
N VAL A 1006 -37.23 33.71 -17.59
CA VAL A 1006 -36.12 32.86 -18.01
C VAL A 1006 -35.09 33.67 -18.82
N THR A 1007 -33.81 33.38 -18.61
CA THR A 1007 -32.73 33.69 -19.55
C THR A 1007 -32.24 32.40 -20.19
N ALA A 1008 -32.21 32.32 -21.52
CA ALA A 1008 -31.83 31.11 -22.25
C ALA A 1008 -30.66 31.38 -23.21
N LEU A 1009 -29.59 30.60 -23.09
CA LEU A 1009 -28.35 30.71 -23.88
C LEU A 1009 -28.14 29.44 -24.71
N ARG A 1010 -28.04 29.58 -26.04
CA ARG A 1010 -27.82 28.46 -26.97
C ARG A 1010 -26.33 28.15 -27.14
N GLN A 1011 -25.96 26.88 -27.08
CA GLN A 1011 -24.62 26.36 -27.33
C GLN A 1011 -24.67 25.38 -28.50
N THR A 1012 -24.07 25.76 -29.63
CA THR A 1012 -24.06 24.94 -30.86
C THR A 1012 -22.86 23.98 -30.93
N ALA A 1013 -21.77 24.31 -30.24
CA ALA A 1013 -20.62 23.42 -30.09
C ALA A 1013 -20.94 22.24 -29.17
N THR A 1014 -20.22 21.14 -29.35
CA THR A 1014 -20.13 20.07 -28.35
C THR A 1014 -19.50 20.61 -27.07
N ALA A 1015 -20.05 20.28 -25.90
CA ALA A 1015 -19.45 20.65 -24.64
C ALA A 1015 -18.07 19.98 -24.44
N GLY A 1016 -17.13 20.70 -23.86
CA GLY A 1016 -15.84 20.19 -23.41
C GLY A 1016 -15.89 19.78 -21.94
N SER A 1017 -14.71 19.63 -21.34
CA SER A 1017 -14.55 19.21 -19.94
C SER A 1017 -13.53 20.11 -19.21
N PRO A 1018 -13.85 21.39 -18.95
CA PRO A 1018 -15.16 22.04 -19.15
C PRO A 1018 -15.31 22.86 -20.45
N THR A 1019 -16.56 23.13 -20.82
CA THR A 1019 -16.94 24.39 -21.51
C THR A 1019 -17.26 25.45 -20.46
N LEU A 1020 -16.61 26.63 -20.55
CA LEU A 1020 -16.90 27.80 -19.72
C LEU A 1020 -17.80 28.77 -20.49
N ILE A 1021 -18.91 29.20 -19.88
CA ILE A 1021 -19.89 30.14 -20.46
C ILE A 1021 -20.21 31.22 -19.44
N ASP A 1022 -20.05 32.48 -19.83
CA ASP A 1022 -20.40 33.62 -18.98
C ASP A 1022 -21.91 33.67 -18.75
N LEU A 1023 -22.28 33.78 -17.46
CA LEU A 1023 -23.66 33.76 -16.99
C LEU A 1023 -23.88 34.87 -15.93
N PRO A 1024 -23.69 36.17 -16.29
CA PRO A 1024 -23.74 37.29 -15.36
C PRO A 1024 -25.19 37.69 -15.04
N LEU A 1025 -25.89 36.84 -14.28
CA LEU A 1025 -27.30 37.01 -13.92
C LEU A 1025 -27.60 36.47 -12.52
N THR A 1026 -28.76 36.79 -11.99
CA THR A 1026 -29.30 36.15 -10.78
C THR A 1026 -30.18 34.98 -11.17
N ALA A 1027 -29.97 33.81 -10.56
CA ALA A 1027 -30.83 32.65 -10.76
C ALA A 1027 -30.85 31.73 -9.53
N ARG A 1028 -31.93 30.93 -9.43
CA ARG A 1028 -32.08 29.83 -8.47
C ARG A 1028 -32.03 28.47 -9.17
N HIS A 1029 -32.63 28.38 -10.36
CA HIS A 1029 -32.74 27.18 -11.15
C HIS A 1029 -31.93 27.32 -12.44
N ILE A 1030 -31.06 26.35 -12.71
CA ILE A 1030 -30.31 26.25 -13.97
C ILE A 1030 -30.62 24.90 -14.60
N ARG A 1031 -30.98 24.90 -15.87
CA ARG A 1031 -31.25 23.71 -16.69
C ARG A 1031 -30.34 23.65 -17.90
N ILE A 1032 -29.83 22.47 -18.22
CA ILE A 1032 -29.19 22.12 -19.49
C ILE A 1032 -30.18 21.26 -20.27
N GLN A 1033 -30.52 21.63 -21.50
CA GLN A 1033 -31.52 20.93 -22.32
C GLN A 1033 -31.11 20.80 -23.79
N LEU A 1034 -31.21 19.60 -24.36
CA LEU A 1034 -30.86 19.34 -25.76
C LEU A 1034 -31.96 19.83 -26.73
N GLU A 1035 -31.56 20.28 -27.93
CA GLU A 1035 -32.48 20.47 -29.06
C GLU A 1035 -32.94 19.14 -29.69
N SER A 1036 -32.12 18.09 -29.54
CA SER A 1036 -32.32 16.81 -30.23
C SER A 1036 -33.64 16.13 -29.83
N PRO A 1037 -34.44 15.64 -30.80
CA PRO A 1037 -35.67 14.89 -30.51
C PRO A 1037 -35.39 13.42 -30.13
N THR A 1038 -34.14 12.97 -30.16
CA THR A 1038 -33.78 11.55 -29.91
C THR A 1038 -32.52 11.33 -29.09
N ALA A 1039 -31.59 12.30 -28.97
CA ALA A 1039 -30.32 12.06 -28.30
C ALA A 1039 -30.46 11.97 -26.77
N PRO A 1040 -29.74 11.04 -26.11
CA PRO A 1040 -29.62 11.03 -24.65
C PRO A 1040 -28.77 12.22 -24.18
N LEU A 1041 -29.12 12.79 -23.04
CA LEU A 1041 -28.26 13.74 -22.33
C LEU A 1041 -27.35 12.96 -21.38
N SER A 1042 -26.04 13.23 -21.48
CA SER A 1042 -25.03 12.80 -20.51
C SER A 1042 -24.11 13.95 -20.17
N LEU A 1043 -23.87 14.16 -18.87
CA LEU A 1043 -22.99 15.21 -18.36
C LEU A 1043 -22.28 14.71 -17.08
N ALA A 1044 -21.07 15.19 -16.86
CA ALA A 1044 -20.21 14.77 -15.76
C ALA A 1044 -20.35 15.68 -14.53
N GLU A 1045 -20.32 17.00 -14.72
CA GLU A 1045 -20.40 17.99 -13.63
C GLU A 1045 -20.89 19.33 -14.19
N VAL A 1046 -21.61 20.10 -13.38
CA VAL A 1046 -21.99 21.48 -13.65
C VAL A 1046 -21.56 22.35 -12.48
N LYS A 1047 -20.54 23.18 -12.68
CA LYS A 1047 -20.14 24.18 -11.67
C LYS A 1047 -20.77 25.53 -11.96
N LEU A 1048 -21.40 26.11 -10.94
CA LEU A 1048 -22.02 27.43 -10.98
C LEU A 1048 -21.26 28.40 -10.08
N HIS A 1049 -20.64 29.41 -10.68
CA HIS A 1049 -19.75 30.33 -9.96
C HIS A 1049 -20.47 31.62 -9.60
N PRO A 1050 -20.34 32.11 -8.36
CA PRO A 1050 -20.97 33.37 -7.93
C PRO A 1050 -20.30 34.58 -8.59
N THR A 1051 -20.95 35.75 -8.53
CA THR A 1051 -20.36 37.02 -8.99
C THR A 1051 -19.17 37.50 -8.13
N ASN A 1052 -19.00 36.96 -6.91
CA ASN A 1052 -18.13 37.52 -5.86
C ASN A 1052 -17.25 36.48 -5.10
N GLY A 1053 -16.98 35.30 -5.68
CA GLY A 1053 -16.25 34.20 -5.02
C GLY A 1053 -15.61 33.21 -6.01
#